data_AF-A0A7V8BYT4-F1
#
_entry.id   AF-A0A7V8BYT4-F1
#
_cell.length_a   1.000
_cell.length_b   1.000
_cell.length_c   1.000
_cell.angle_alpha   90.00
_cell.angle_beta   90.00
_cell.angle_gamma   90.00
#
_symmetry.space_group_name_H-M   'P 1'
#
loop_
_entity.id
_entity.type
_entity.pdbx_description
1 polymer ?
#
loop_
_entity_poly.entity_id
_entity_poly.type
_entity_poly.pdbx_seq_one_letter_code
_entity_poly.pdbx_strand_id
1 'polypeptide(L)'
;MTRPRLIPVLLLKHGLIVRSQLFKVHQVIGNPMSTVERYSHWNVDELVVLDISRGEEGHDLRRDDLQQQYLGDTALDVLREIARVCFMPLTFGGRIRSLEDIAERLNAGADKVTLNTAALGNPGLVEQASRRFGAQCIVVSIDARRRGDGSYEVFADGGRLATGRSPAEWAHEVEQLGAGEILLNSIDRDGSALGYDLELVRTVTAAVGIPVIALGGVGRYEHFPEAVADGQAAAAAAANIFHFFELSYAHAKQACLDRGLPMRPVALGSRWLPREPQYDRKAADARIAERLRQARDGDYAAARPRPQPKPISWCRRCTYPSISAAPMEYDEHGVCTGCRMAEVKDAIPESEWVRRRALLDEIVDRYRSRDGSRYDCVIAVSGGKDSYFQTHVIKHELGLNPLLVTYNGNNWTEVGWRNMLHMREAFGVDHVLVSPSIEVLKKLNRLAFVIMGDMNWHAHVGIMTTPVQVAARYGIPLVFYGEHGYLDLCGQFSMDDFPEISYRDRLEHFARGYEWTYFVGREGLANHDMQTWKYPGDQTLFDLDLRGIFLGNYVHWEANKHIKLVTERYGFEVSNEPFDRTYRTMSNLDDMHENGVHDYLKYIKFGYGRATDHTCKDIRAGLMTRDKAIELVNHYDPVKPRDLYRWLEYAGMSEEEFDRIADTFRDPRVWWMEDGRWVRQVLEADSC
;
A
#
# COMPACT_ATOMS: atom_id res chain seq x y z
N MET A 1 -10.98 36.11 9.68
CA MET A 1 -9.94 35.36 8.95
C MET A 1 -10.40 33.92 8.81
N THR A 2 -10.42 33.42 7.57
CA THR A 2 -10.58 31.98 7.28
C THR A 2 -9.35 31.23 7.81
N ARG A 3 -9.56 30.07 8.41
CA ARG A 3 -8.46 29.24 8.93
C ARG A 3 -7.71 28.60 7.76
N PRO A 4 -6.37 28.46 7.80
CA PRO A 4 -5.64 27.72 6.78
C PRO A 4 -6.08 26.25 6.73
N ARG A 5 -5.92 25.61 5.57
CA ARG A 5 -6.28 24.21 5.33
C ARG A 5 -5.05 23.35 5.03
N LEU A 6 -5.10 22.10 5.47
CA LEU A 6 -4.15 21.05 5.08
C LEU A 6 -4.87 20.04 4.18
N ILE A 7 -4.36 19.83 2.96
CA ILE A 7 -5.09 19.15 1.89
C ILE A 7 -4.27 17.96 1.35
N PRO A 8 -4.68 16.72 1.64
CA PRO A 8 -4.15 15.55 0.94
C PRO A 8 -4.52 15.58 -0.55
N VAL A 9 -3.59 15.16 -1.40
CA VAL A 9 -3.80 14.98 -2.84
C VAL A 9 -3.64 13.50 -3.19
N LEU A 10 -4.64 12.92 -3.85
CA LEU A 10 -4.59 11.57 -4.40
C LEU A 10 -4.44 11.64 -5.92
N LEU A 11 -3.41 10.99 -6.45
CA LEU A 11 -3.26 10.79 -7.88
C LEU A 11 -3.81 9.42 -8.24
N LEU A 12 -4.71 9.36 -9.22
CA LEU A 12 -5.29 8.12 -9.70
C LEU A 12 -4.77 7.78 -11.09
N LYS A 13 -4.22 6.58 -11.23
CA LYS A 13 -3.93 5.94 -12.51
C LYS A 13 -4.70 4.64 -12.54
N HIS A 14 -5.54 4.49 -13.55
CA HIS A 14 -6.39 3.31 -13.71
C HIS A 14 -7.29 3.05 -12.48
N GLY A 15 -7.77 4.13 -11.84
CA GLY A 15 -8.60 4.05 -10.63
C GLY A 15 -7.85 3.65 -9.35
N LEU A 16 -6.54 3.38 -9.44
CA LEU A 16 -5.68 3.09 -8.29
C LEU A 16 -4.87 4.32 -7.89
N ILE A 17 -4.58 4.43 -6.60
CA ILE A 17 -3.68 5.46 -6.10
C ILE A 17 -2.29 5.17 -6.66
N VAL A 18 -1.68 6.20 -7.24
CA VAL A 18 -0.26 6.21 -7.57
C VAL A 18 0.48 7.27 -6.79
N ARG A 19 1.72 6.97 -6.44
CA ARG A 19 2.69 8.00 -6.06
C ARG A 19 3.27 8.67 -7.31
N SER A 20 3.74 9.91 -7.19
CA SER A 20 4.42 10.65 -8.28
C SER A 20 5.82 11.06 -7.88
N GLN A 21 6.72 11.11 -8.87
CA GLN A 21 8.02 11.75 -8.77
C GLN A 21 8.35 12.49 -10.06
N LEU A 22 8.59 13.80 -9.96
CA LEU A 22 8.96 14.69 -11.08
C LEU A 22 8.03 14.58 -12.30
N PHE A 23 6.73 14.29 -12.08
CA PHE A 23 5.73 14.06 -13.14
C PHE A 23 6.08 12.92 -14.14
N LYS A 24 7.06 12.06 -13.81
CA LYS A 24 7.58 11.02 -14.71
C LYS A 24 7.28 9.62 -14.21
N VAL A 25 7.57 9.36 -12.95
CA VAL A 25 7.44 8.03 -12.35
C VAL A 25 6.12 7.98 -11.57
N HIS A 26 5.25 7.04 -11.95
CA HIS A 26 3.98 6.80 -11.28
C HIS A 26 3.88 5.32 -10.91
N GLN A 27 3.90 5.01 -9.61
CA GLN A 27 3.82 3.63 -9.10
C GLN A 27 2.52 3.43 -8.36
N VAL A 28 1.82 2.32 -8.64
CA VAL A 28 0.58 1.94 -7.98
C VAL A 28 0.85 1.56 -6.53
N ILE A 29 0.17 2.23 -5.59
CA ILE A 29 0.37 2.03 -4.15
C ILE A 29 -0.89 1.57 -3.41
N GLY A 30 -2.06 1.49 -4.07
CA GLY A 30 -3.26 0.92 -3.45
C GLY A 30 -4.56 1.48 -3.99
N ASN A 31 -5.63 1.27 -3.22
CA ASN A 31 -7.00 1.64 -3.58
C ASN A 31 -7.42 2.96 -2.90
N PRO A 32 -8.11 3.89 -3.58
CA PRO A 32 -8.58 5.16 -2.99
C PRO A 32 -9.50 5.00 -1.78
N MET A 33 -10.33 3.97 -1.72
CA MET A 33 -11.45 3.87 -0.78
C MET A 33 -11.01 3.87 0.68
N SER A 34 -10.10 2.96 1.06
CA SER A 34 -9.63 2.88 2.45
C SER A 34 -8.87 4.15 2.87
N THR A 35 -8.21 4.82 1.92
CA THR A 35 -7.52 6.10 2.15
C THR A 35 -8.51 7.23 2.41
N VAL A 36 -9.57 7.34 1.61
CA VAL A 36 -10.59 8.38 1.76
C VAL A 36 -11.40 8.16 3.05
N GLU A 37 -11.78 6.93 3.37
CA GLU A 37 -12.43 6.59 4.65
C GLU A 37 -11.58 7.01 5.84
N ARG A 38 -10.27 6.75 5.77
CA ARG A 38 -9.31 7.16 6.80
C ARG A 38 -9.19 8.68 6.91
N TYR A 39 -9.13 9.40 5.79
CA TYR A 39 -9.12 10.86 5.80
C TYR A 39 -10.42 11.44 6.38
N SER A 40 -11.56 10.81 6.11
CA SER A 40 -12.84 11.18 6.71
C SER A 40 -12.82 10.95 8.24
N HIS A 41 -12.29 9.81 8.70
CA HIS A 41 -12.10 9.52 10.13
C HIS A 41 -11.22 10.57 10.83
N TRP A 42 -10.15 11.03 10.17
CA TRP A 42 -9.23 12.04 10.69
C TRP A 42 -9.73 13.48 10.58
N ASN A 43 -10.95 13.69 10.08
CA ASN A 43 -11.51 15.02 9.86
C ASN A 43 -10.57 15.92 9.05
N VAL A 44 -10.06 15.36 7.95
CA VAL A 44 -9.22 16.06 6.97
C VAL A 44 -9.92 17.32 6.47
N ASP A 45 -9.14 18.37 6.20
CA ASP A 45 -9.73 19.67 5.96
C ASP A 45 -10.49 19.75 4.61
N GLU A 46 -9.92 19.15 3.58
CA GLU A 46 -10.37 19.06 2.19
C GLU A 46 -9.53 17.99 1.47
N LEU A 47 -10.05 17.39 0.40
CA LEU A 47 -9.39 16.37 -0.41
C LEU A 47 -9.33 16.80 -1.88
N VAL A 48 -8.17 16.61 -2.52
CA VAL A 48 -8.01 16.75 -3.97
C VAL A 48 -7.73 15.37 -4.57
N VAL A 49 -8.45 15.00 -5.62
CA VAL A 49 -8.24 13.76 -6.38
C VAL A 49 -8.00 14.10 -7.85
N LEU A 50 -6.89 13.65 -8.43
CA LEU A 50 -6.52 13.92 -9.83
C LEU A 50 -6.41 12.60 -10.60
N ASP A 51 -7.27 12.39 -11.59
CA ASP A 51 -7.11 11.28 -12.54
C ASP A 51 -6.08 11.64 -13.62
N ILE A 52 -4.95 10.93 -13.59
CA ILE A 52 -3.81 11.14 -14.48
C ILE A 52 -3.71 10.09 -15.59
N SER A 53 -4.70 9.20 -15.72
CA SER A 53 -4.64 8.14 -16.73
C SER A 53 -4.68 8.69 -18.17
N ARG A 54 -4.02 8.01 -19.10
CA ARG A 54 -3.82 8.48 -20.50
C ARG A 54 -4.36 7.47 -21.50
N GLY A 55 -5.23 7.90 -22.42
CA GLY A 55 -5.62 7.13 -23.61
C GLY A 55 -6.45 5.84 -23.39
N GLU A 56 -6.65 5.42 -22.14
CA GLU A 56 -7.32 4.17 -21.79
C GLU A 56 -8.79 4.40 -21.39
N GLU A 57 -9.71 3.59 -21.93
CA GLU A 57 -11.16 3.72 -21.76
C GLU A 57 -11.70 3.09 -20.46
N GLY A 58 -10.94 2.25 -19.75
CA GLY A 58 -11.43 1.60 -18.53
C GLY A 58 -10.34 1.09 -17.57
N HIS A 59 -10.72 0.94 -16.30
CA HIS A 59 -9.91 0.48 -15.17
C HIS A 59 -10.14 -1.02 -14.90
N ASP A 60 -9.16 -1.91 -15.15
CA ASP A 60 -9.30 -3.33 -14.81
C ASP A 60 -8.99 -3.60 -13.32
N LEU A 61 -9.95 -3.26 -12.46
CA LEU A 61 -9.84 -3.38 -10.99
C LEU A 61 -10.40 -4.71 -10.46
N ARG A 62 -10.64 -5.70 -11.33
CA ARG A 62 -11.32 -6.94 -10.98
C ARG A 62 -10.39 -7.87 -10.21
N ARG A 63 -10.57 -7.90 -8.89
CA ARG A 63 -10.02 -8.87 -7.96
C ARG A 63 -11.10 -9.34 -6.99
N ASP A 64 -11.54 -10.58 -7.15
CA ASP A 64 -12.64 -11.16 -6.37
C ASP A 64 -12.25 -11.52 -4.92
N ASP A 65 -10.96 -11.42 -4.62
CA ASP A 65 -10.40 -11.68 -3.31
C ASP A 65 -10.15 -10.41 -2.48
N LEU A 66 -10.35 -9.22 -3.07
CA LEU A 66 -10.37 -7.96 -2.34
C LEU A 66 -11.80 -7.65 -1.89
N GLN A 67 -11.94 -6.97 -0.76
CA GLN A 67 -13.25 -6.54 -0.30
C GLN A 67 -13.87 -5.46 -1.21
N GLN A 68 -13.03 -4.57 -1.78
CA GLN A 68 -13.50 -3.41 -2.53
C GLN A 68 -13.75 -3.77 -4.01
N GLN A 69 -14.96 -3.48 -4.49
CA GLN A 69 -15.35 -3.60 -5.88
C GLN A 69 -16.00 -2.30 -6.36
N TYR A 70 -15.70 -1.87 -7.58
CA TYR A 70 -16.29 -0.68 -8.18
C TYR A 70 -17.50 -1.07 -9.04
N LEU A 71 -18.50 -0.20 -9.10
CA LEU A 71 -19.70 -0.41 -9.92
C LEU A 71 -19.43 -0.34 -11.43
N GLY A 72 -18.32 0.29 -11.83
CA GLY A 72 -17.88 0.42 -13.20
C GLY A 72 -16.38 0.63 -13.27
N ASP A 73 -15.88 0.85 -14.49
CA ASP A 73 -14.47 0.93 -14.83
C ASP A 73 -14.05 2.34 -15.27
N THR A 74 -14.90 3.36 -15.09
CA THR A 74 -14.56 4.75 -15.44
C THR A 74 -14.07 5.56 -14.25
N ALA A 75 -13.41 6.68 -14.51
CA ALA A 75 -13.02 7.64 -13.46
C ALA A 75 -14.24 8.23 -12.72
N LEU A 76 -15.39 8.37 -13.39
CA LEU A 76 -16.63 8.82 -12.78
C LEU A 76 -17.21 7.77 -11.82
N ASP A 77 -17.07 6.49 -12.12
CA ASP A 77 -17.51 5.42 -11.20
C ASP A 77 -16.66 5.39 -9.94
N VAL A 78 -15.34 5.58 -10.08
CA VAL A 78 -14.44 5.72 -8.94
C VAL A 78 -14.80 6.96 -8.11
N LEU A 79 -15.09 8.10 -8.75
CA LEU A 79 -15.56 9.30 -8.06
C LEU A 79 -16.87 9.06 -7.29
N ARG A 80 -17.85 8.36 -7.87
CA ARG A 80 -19.11 8.04 -7.17
C ARG A 80 -18.88 7.21 -5.92
N GLU A 81 -17.97 6.23 -5.96
CA GLU A 81 -17.62 5.45 -4.78
C GLU A 81 -16.89 6.31 -3.74
N ILE A 82 -15.89 7.11 -4.15
CA ILE A 82 -15.19 8.04 -3.26
C ILE A 82 -16.18 8.98 -2.56
N ALA A 83 -17.13 9.56 -3.29
CA ALA A 83 -18.11 10.51 -2.77
C ALA A 83 -19.01 9.92 -1.67
N ARG A 84 -19.23 8.60 -1.64
CA ARG A 84 -20.03 7.94 -0.60
C ARG A 84 -19.34 7.91 0.76
N VAL A 85 -18.02 8.00 0.78
CA VAL A 85 -17.19 7.89 1.99
C VAL A 85 -16.38 9.16 2.28
N CYS A 86 -16.44 10.15 1.39
CA CYS A 86 -15.78 11.44 1.49
C CYS A 86 -16.68 12.44 2.23
N PHE A 87 -16.36 12.75 3.50
CA PHE A 87 -17.15 13.69 4.32
C PHE A 87 -16.48 15.07 4.47
N MET A 88 -15.36 15.27 3.79
CA MET A 88 -14.69 16.56 3.60
C MET A 88 -14.98 17.11 2.19
N PRO A 89 -14.78 18.41 1.94
CA PRO A 89 -14.89 18.96 0.59
C PRO A 89 -14.01 18.20 -0.41
N LEU A 90 -14.58 17.83 -1.56
CA LEU A 90 -13.95 17.01 -2.58
C LEU A 90 -13.72 17.80 -3.86
N THR A 91 -12.45 18.04 -4.18
CA THR A 91 -12.03 18.54 -5.50
C THR A 91 -11.65 17.35 -6.39
N PHE A 92 -12.27 17.22 -7.57
CA PHE A 92 -11.92 16.16 -8.53
C PHE A 92 -11.44 16.74 -9.87
N GLY A 93 -10.28 16.28 -10.32
CA GLY A 93 -9.61 16.76 -11.54
C GLY A 93 -9.21 15.65 -12.48
N GLY A 94 -8.83 16.03 -13.70
CA GLY A 94 -8.38 15.11 -14.74
C GLY A 94 -9.40 14.96 -15.88
N ARG A 95 -8.88 15.05 -17.12
CA ARG A 95 -9.63 14.84 -18.36
C ARG A 95 -10.90 15.69 -18.54
N ILE A 96 -10.96 16.90 -17.97
CA ILE A 96 -12.07 17.84 -18.15
C ILE A 96 -11.80 18.72 -19.37
N ARG A 97 -12.71 18.72 -20.35
CA ARG A 97 -12.59 19.48 -21.61
C ARG A 97 -13.80 20.37 -21.91
N SER A 98 -14.94 20.12 -21.29
CA SER A 98 -16.20 20.85 -21.53
C SER A 98 -16.95 21.19 -20.23
N LEU A 99 -18.03 21.98 -20.36
CA LEU A 99 -18.95 22.24 -19.24
C LEU A 99 -19.72 20.99 -18.83
N GLU A 100 -19.97 20.08 -19.78
CA GLU A 100 -20.64 18.81 -19.56
C GLU A 100 -19.77 17.88 -18.71
N ASP A 101 -18.46 17.82 -18.99
CA ASP A 101 -17.51 17.10 -18.14
C ASP A 101 -17.60 17.62 -16.70
N ILE A 102 -17.58 18.94 -16.50
CA ILE A 102 -17.70 19.56 -15.17
C ILE A 102 -19.01 19.14 -14.50
N ALA A 103 -20.14 19.24 -15.21
CA ALA A 103 -21.44 18.86 -14.69
C ALA A 103 -21.48 17.38 -14.26
N GLU A 104 -20.87 16.47 -15.03
CA GLU A 104 -20.80 15.05 -14.70
C GLU A 104 -20.03 14.79 -13.39
N ARG A 105 -18.89 15.47 -13.16
CA ARG A 105 -18.12 15.30 -11.92
C ARG A 105 -18.86 15.86 -10.72
N LEU A 106 -19.47 17.04 -10.85
CA LEU A 106 -20.27 17.63 -9.77
C LEU A 106 -21.48 16.74 -9.43
N ASN A 107 -22.20 16.23 -10.44
CA ASN A 107 -23.32 15.31 -10.24
C ASN A 107 -22.89 13.94 -9.67
N ALA A 108 -21.64 13.53 -9.89
CA ALA A 108 -21.08 12.32 -9.32
C ALA A 108 -20.64 12.48 -7.85
N GLY A 109 -20.66 13.71 -7.30
CA GLY A 109 -20.39 13.99 -5.90
C GLY A 109 -19.14 14.81 -5.60
N ALA A 110 -18.49 15.39 -6.62
CA ALA A 110 -17.45 16.39 -6.38
C ALA A 110 -18.08 17.73 -5.96
N ASP A 111 -17.47 18.42 -4.99
CA ASP A 111 -17.85 19.80 -4.61
C ASP A 111 -17.20 20.83 -5.53
N LYS A 112 -15.98 20.51 -6.01
CA LYS A 112 -15.18 21.36 -6.90
C LYS A 112 -14.56 20.53 -8.02
N VAL A 113 -14.23 21.20 -9.12
CA VAL A 113 -13.42 20.64 -10.20
C VAL A 113 -12.14 21.44 -10.38
N THR A 114 -11.08 20.78 -10.86
CA THR A 114 -9.85 21.47 -11.24
C THR A 114 -9.54 21.41 -12.74
N LEU A 115 -9.27 22.59 -13.32
CA LEU A 115 -8.97 22.79 -14.74
C LEU A 115 -7.50 23.16 -14.93
N ASN A 116 -6.85 22.58 -15.94
CA ASN A 116 -5.46 22.91 -16.31
C ASN A 116 -5.36 23.08 -17.84
N THR A 117 -4.95 22.04 -18.57
CA THR A 117 -4.72 22.08 -20.03
C THR A 117 -5.89 22.68 -20.82
N ALA A 118 -7.14 22.37 -20.45
CA ALA A 118 -8.32 22.91 -21.13
C ALA A 118 -8.51 24.42 -20.90
N ALA A 119 -8.20 24.93 -19.71
CA ALA A 119 -8.23 26.36 -19.41
C ALA A 119 -7.11 27.10 -20.15
N LEU A 120 -5.92 26.50 -20.26
CA LEU A 120 -4.79 27.09 -21.03
C LEU A 120 -5.09 27.15 -22.53
N GLY A 121 -5.74 26.12 -23.08
CA GLY A 121 -6.13 26.08 -24.50
C GLY A 121 -7.35 26.94 -24.84
N ASN A 122 -8.27 27.13 -23.89
CA ASN A 122 -9.46 27.98 -24.03
C ASN A 122 -9.80 28.65 -22.68
N PRO A 123 -9.22 29.82 -22.36
CA PRO A 123 -9.45 30.51 -21.09
C PRO A 123 -10.93 30.84 -20.83
N GLY A 124 -11.71 31.08 -21.89
CA GLY A 124 -13.15 31.34 -21.79
C GLY A 124 -13.96 30.19 -21.16
N LEU A 125 -13.41 28.98 -21.09
CA LEU A 125 -14.01 27.87 -20.35
C LEU A 125 -14.13 28.19 -18.85
N VAL A 126 -13.16 28.89 -18.26
CA VAL A 126 -13.17 29.29 -16.84
C VAL A 126 -14.36 30.21 -16.56
N GLU A 127 -14.55 31.23 -17.40
CA GLU A 127 -15.67 32.18 -17.28
C GLU A 127 -17.02 31.50 -17.45
N GLN A 128 -17.15 30.64 -18.47
CA GLN A 128 -18.39 29.89 -18.69
C GLN A 128 -18.71 28.95 -17.53
N ALA A 129 -17.70 28.26 -16.99
CA ALA A 129 -17.87 27.35 -15.86
C ALA A 129 -18.22 28.11 -14.59
N SER A 130 -17.54 29.22 -14.30
CA SER A 130 -17.81 30.08 -13.14
C SER A 130 -19.22 30.65 -13.18
N ARG A 131 -19.68 31.15 -14.34
CA ARG A 131 -21.05 31.65 -14.52
C ARG A 131 -22.12 30.55 -14.33
N ARG A 132 -21.83 29.31 -14.73
CA ARG A 132 -22.80 28.20 -14.67
C ARG A 132 -22.87 27.52 -13.31
N PHE A 133 -21.73 27.30 -12.65
CA PHE A 133 -21.62 26.49 -11.43
C PHE A 133 -21.24 27.31 -10.18
N GLY A 134 -20.80 28.55 -10.37
CA GLY A 134 -20.28 29.43 -9.33
C GLY A 134 -18.77 29.30 -9.15
N ALA A 135 -18.09 30.42 -8.89
CA ALA A 135 -16.64 30.50 -8.77
C ALA A 135 -16.08 29.51 -7.73
N GLN A 136 -16.79 29.30 -6.62
CA GLN A 136 -16.37 28.40 -5.53
C GLN A 136 -16.17 26.94 -5.97
N CYS A 137 -16.77 26.52 -7.09
CA CYS A 137 -16.63 25.17 -7.64
C CYS A 137 -15.47 25.05 -8.64
N ILE A 138 -14.88 26.16 -9.08
CA ILE A 138 -13.89 26.19 -10.16
C ILE A 138 -12.49 26.48 -9.61
N VAL A 139 -11.68 25.42 -9.54
CA VAL A 139 -10.25 25.51 -9.21
C VAL A 139 -9.44 25.52 -10.51
N VAL A 140 -8.44 26.39 -10.62
CA VAL A 140 -7.48 26.33 -11.73
C VAL A 140 -6.14 25.81 -11.23
N SER A 141 -5.66 24.71 -11.80
CA SER A 141 -4.35 24.16 -11.52
C SER A 141 -3.29 24.83 -12.40
N ILE A 142 -2.20 25.28 -11.77
CA ILE A 142 -1.05 25.88 -12.43
C ILE A 142 0.16 25.00 -12.10
N ASP A 143 0.60 24.22 -13.08
CA ASP A 143 1.86 23.49 -12.99
C ASP A 143 2.98 24.40 -13.50
N ALA A 144 3.94 24.74 -12.65
CA ALA A 144 5.02 25.67 -12.97
C ALA A 144 6.40 25.04 -12.82
N ARG A 145 7.31 25.41 -13.71
CA ARG A 145 8.73 25.03 -13.66
C ARG A 145 9.62 26.25 -13.75
N ARG A 146 10.74 26.23 -13.03
CA ARG A 146 11.78 27.26 -13.11
C ARG A 146 12.57 27.11 -14.41
N ARG A 147 12.79 28.23 -15.10
CA ARG A 147 13.65 28.35 -16.28
C ARG A 147 15.10 28.59 -15.87
N GLY A 148 16.02 28.39 -16.80
CA GLY A 148 17.47 28.57 -16.57
C GLY A 148 17.87 30.01 -16.22
N ASP A 149 17.06 31.01 -16.59
CA ASP A 149 17.24 32.42 -16.22
C ASP A 149 16.67 32.78 -14.83
N GLY A 150 16.07 31.80 -14.14
CA GLY A 150 15.45 31.97 -12.83
C GLY A 150 13.97 32.39 -12.85
N SER A 151 13.40 32.71 -14.02
CA SER A 151 11.97 32.96 -14.16
C SER A 151 11.16 31.66 -14.08
N TYR A 152 9.84 31.75 -13.93
CA TYR A 152 8.95 30.58 -13.95
C TYR A 152 8.06 30.57 -15.18
N GLU A 153 7.69 29.38 -15.64
CA GLU A 153 6.80 29.16 -16.77
C GLU A 153 5.73 28.13 -16.44
N VAL A 154 4.51 28.36 -16.93
CA VAL A 154 3.37 27.44 -16.82
C VAL A 154 3.48 26.31 -17.86
N PHE A 155 3.16 25.09 -17.45
CA PHE A 155 3.16 23.89 -18.28
C PHE A 155 1.78 23.26 -18.38
N ALA A 156 1.49 22.66 -19.53
CA ALA A 156 0.32 21.85 -19.81
C ALA A 156 0.69 20.37 -20.09
N ASP A 157 -0.32 19.53 -20.34
CA ASP A 157 -0.20 18.10 -20.67
C ASP A 157 0.58 17.27 -19.63
N GLY A 158 0.37 17.59 -18.35
CA GLY A 158 1.08 16.98 -17.23
C GLY A 158 2.57 17.31 -17.27
N GLY A 159 2.90 18.60 -17.35
CA GLY A 159 4.28 19.09 -17.27
C GLY A 159 5.13 18.95 -18.53
N ARG A 160 4.53 18.60 -19.69
CA ARG A 160 5.26 18.31 -20.94
C ARG A 160 5.31 19.49 -21.91
N LEU A 161 4.25 20.29 -21.96
CA LEU A 161 4.11 21.38 -22.92
C LEU A 161 4.36 22.72 -22.22
N ALA A 162 5.47 23.37 -22.55
CA ALA A 162 5.74 24.75 -22.13
C ALA A 162 4.77 25.71 -22.84
N THR A 163 4.19 26.66 -22.11
CA THR A 163 3.12 27.53 -22.63
C THR A 163 3.56 28.95 -22.96
N GLY A 164 4.76 29.35 -22.55
CA GLY A 164 5.26 30.71 -22.62
C GLY A 164 4.69 31.66 -21.57
N ARG A 165 3.74 31.24 -20.73
CA ARG A 165 3.04 32.10 -19.76
C ARG A 165 3.75 32.13 -18.40
N SER A 166 3.78 33.30 -17.78
CA SER A 166 4.19 33.46 -16.38
C SER A 166 3.10 32.92 -15.43
N PRO A 167 3.45 32.21 -14.34
CA PRO A 167 2.47 31.74 -13.35
C PRO A 167 1.65 32.87 -12.72
N ALA A 168 2.27 34.01 -12.40
CA ALA A 168 1.57 35.15 -11.80
C ALA A 168 0.59 35.82 -12.77
N GLU A 169 1.00 36.02 -14.02
CA GLU A 169 0.14 36.61 -15.05
C GLU A 169 -1.05 35.69 -15.35
N TRP A 170 -0.79 34.38 -15.48
CA TRP A 170 -1.84 33.40 -15.70
C TRP A 170 -2.80 33.30 -14.52
N ALA A 171 -2.29 33.30 -13.28
CA ALA A 171 -3.09 33.33 -12.06
C ALA A 171 -4.04 34.54 -12.02
N HIS A 172 -3.53 35.73 -12.36
CA HIS A 172 -4.33 36.95 -12.41
C HIS A 172 -5.40 36.90 -13.50
N GLU A 173 -5.06 36.38 -14.70
CA GLU A 173 -6.02 36.22 -15.80
C GLU A 173 -7.17 35.28 -15.41
N VAL A 174 -6.89 34.12 -14.80
CA VAL A 174 -7.95 33.17 -14.44
C VAL A 174 -8.79 33.63 -13.26
N GLU A 175 -8.23 34.43 -12.34
CA GLU A 175 -9.01 35.12 -11.32
C GLU A 175 -10.02 36.08 -11.94
N GLN A 176 -9.60 36.90 -12.92
CA GLN A 176 -10.52 37.81 -13.64
C GLN A 176 -11.61 37.06 -14.40
N LEU A 177 -11.30 35.86 -14.90
CA LEU A 177 -12.26 34.97 -15.54
C LEU A 177 -13.17 34.24 -14.54
N GLY A 178 -12.98 34.41 -13.24
CA GLY A 178 -13.87 33.90 -12.20
C GLY A 178 -13.48 32.54 -11.62
N ALA A 179 -12.20 32.14 -11.68
CA ALA A 179 -11.71 31.06 -10.84
C ALA A 179 -11.91 31.39 -9.35
N GLY A 180 -12.34 30.42 -8.55
CA GLY A 180 -12.52 30.61 -7.11
C GLY A 180 -11.30 30.29 -6.27
N GLU A 181 -10.36 29.51 -6.80
CA GLU A 181 -9.18 29.03 -6.10
C GLU A 181 -8.10 28.56 -7.10
N ILE A 182 -6.83 28.66 -6.71
CA ILE A 182 -5.68 28.21 -7.51
C ILE A 182 -5.00 27.02 -6.82
N LEU A 183 -4.77 25.93 -7.56
CA LEU A 183 -3.90 24.84 -7.16
C LEU A 183 -2.53 25.02 -7.81
N LEU A 184 -1.53 25.47 -7.05
CA LEU A 184 -0.20 25.79 -7.57
C LEU A 184 0.78 24.64 -7.29
N ASN A 185 1.24 23.97 -8.34
CA ASN A 185 2.17 22.85 -8.22
C ASN A 185 3.55 23.19 -8.80
N SER A 186 4.59 23.06 -7.97
CA SER A 186 5.98 23.19 -8.41
C SER A 186 6.47 21.87 -8.99
N ILE A 187 6.67 21.83 -10.31
CA ILE A 187 7.18 20.62 -11.01
C ILE A 187 8.57 20.25 -10.51
N ASP A 188 9.42 21.25 -10.20
CA ASP A 188 10.80 21.02 -9.72
C ASP A 188 10.85 20.43 -8.32
N ARG A 189 9.80 20.65 -7.52
CA ARG A 189 9.70 20.12 -6.15
C ARG A 189 8.88 18.83 -6.05
N ASP A 190 8.10 18.46 -7.07
CA ASP A 190 7.23 17.28 -7.06
C ASP A 190 8.01 15.99 -6.74
N GLY A 191 7.65 15.33 -5.63
CA GLY A 191 8.32 14.13 -5.14
C GLY A 191 9.78 14.31 -4.67
N SER A 192 10.28 15.54 -4.52
CA SER A 192 11.69 15.80 -4.14
C SER A 192 11.99 15.72 -2.64
N ALA A 193 10.96 15.85 -1.79
CA ALA A 193 11.09 15.95 -0.33
C ALA A 193 11.90 17.17 0.20
N LEU A 194 12.21 18.17 -0.64
CA LEU A 194 13.06 19.33 -0.31
C LEU A 194 12.35 20.56 0.28
N GLY A 195 11.05 20.47 0.56
CA GLY A 195 10.20 21.59 0.93
C GLY A 195 9.53 22.27 -0.26
N TYR A 196 8.53 23.11 0.02
CA TYR A 196 7.80 23.86 -0.99
C TYR A 196 8.69 24.89 -1.72
N ASP A 197 8.33 25.23 -2.95
CA ASP A 197 8.92 26.38 -3.64
C ASP A 197 8.31 27.69 -3.13
N LEU A 198 8.82 28.19 -2.00
CA LEU A 198 8.26 29.38 -1.35
C LEU A 198 8.39 30.66 -2.20
N GLU A 199 9.36 30.73 -3.12
CA GLU A 199 9.50 31.87 -4.04
C GLU A 199 8.37 31.88 -5.06
N LEU A 200 8.10 30.74 -5.69
CA LEU A 200 6.97 30.57 -6.60
C LEU A 200 5.64 30.82 -5.89
N VAL A 201 5.44 30.25 -4.70
CA VAL A 201 4.21 30.41 -3.92
C VAL A 201 3.94 31.88 -3.64
N ARG A 202 4.93 32.62 -3.09
CA ARG A 202 4.78 34.07 -2.83
C ARG A 202 4.47 34.87 -4.09
N THR A 203 5.12 34.53 -5.19
CA THR A 203 4.96 35.22 -6.47
C THR A 203 3.51 35.14 -6.95
N VAL A 204 2.88 33.98 -6.81
CA VAL A 204 1.47 33.77 -7.21
C VAL A 204 0.50 34.34 -6.17
N THR A 205 0.73 34.12 -4.87
CA THR A 205 -0.16 34.64 -3.81
C THR A 205 -0.23 36.17 -3.81
N ALA A 206 0.86 36.86 -4.20
CA ALA A 206 0.87 38.32 -4.28
C ALA A 206 0.13 38.86 -5.53
N ALA A 207 -0.11 38.02 -6.54
CA ALA A 207 -0.73 38.40 -7.81
C ALA A 207 -2.26 38.31 -7.82
N VAL A 208 -2.85 37.60 -6.85
CA VAL A 208 -4.29 37.30 -6.78
C VAL A 208 -4.89 37.55 -5.40
N GLY A 209 -6.19 37.82 -5.34
CA GLY A 209 -6.98 37.92 -4.11
C GLY A 209 -7.69 36.61 -3.71
N ILE A 210 -7.83 35.66 -4.63
CA ILE A 210 -8.41 34.33 -4.36
C ILE A 210 -7.42 33.39 -3.64
N PRO A 211 -7.92 32.35 -2.91
CA PRO A 211 -7.07 31.37 -2.24
C PRO A 211 -6.09 30.65 -3.19
N VAL A 212 -4.84 30.49 -2.73
CA VAL A 212 -3.81 29.66 -3.38
C VAL A 212 -3.51 28.46 -2.49
N ILE A 213 -3.54 27.27 -3.09
CA ILE A 213 -3.14 25.99 -2.49
C ILE A 213 -1.71 25.67 -2.98
N ALA A 214 -0.74 25.62 -2.07
CA ALA A 214 0.64 25.26 -2.41
C ALA A 214 0.81 23.73 -2.48
N LEU A 215 1.39 23.22 -3.57
CA LEU A 215 1.64 21.79 -3.79
C LEU A 215 3.07 21.54 -4.32
N GLY A 216 3.68 20.44 -3.88
CA GLY A 216 4.97 19.93 -4.36
C GLY A 216 6.12 20.22 -3.39
N GLY A 217 6.84 19.16 -2.97
CA GLY A 217 8.10 19.27 -2.23
C GLY A 217 8.13 18.75 -0.79
N VAL A 218 7.01 18.42 -0.17
CA VAL A 218 7.00 18.06 1.26
C VAL A 218 7.75 16.75 1.55
N GLY A 219 8.81 16.83 2.35
CA GLY A 219 9.54 15.68 2.93
C GLY A 219 9.44 15.50 4.44
N ARG A 220 9.08 16.54 5.20
CA ARG A 220 8.93 16.50 6.67
C ARG A 220 7.75 17.39 7.09
N TYR A 221 7.19 17.14 8.27
CA TYR A 221 5.98 17.84 8.72
C TYR A 221 6.21 19.34 8.91
N GLU A 222 7.44 19.77 9.18
CA GLU A 222 7.82 21.17 9.36
C GLU A 222 7.70 22.00 8.06
N HIS A 223 7.65 21.37 6.89
CA HIS A 223 7.43 22.11 5.64
C HIS A 223 5.98 22.62 5.48
N PHE A 224 4.99 21.98 6.11
CA PHE A 224 3.60 22.44 6.02
C PHE A 224 3.36 23.85 6.54
N PRO A 225 3.83 24.22 7.75
CA PRO A 225 3.67 25.59 8.21
C PRO A 225 4.43 26.62 7.36
N GLU A 226 5.55 26.27 6.73
CA GLU A 226 6.32 27.17 5.85
C GLU A 226 5.48 27.65 4.66
N ALA A 227 4.69 26.78 4.03
CA ALA A 227 3.81 27.19 2.91
C ALA A 227 2.79 28.26 3.30
N VAL A 228 2.24 28.18 4.52
CA VAL A 228 1.24 29.12 5.02
C VAL A 228 1.91 30.38 5.57
N ALA A 229 2.87 30.24 6.48
CA ALA A 229 3.50 31.34 7.17
C ALA A 229 4.44 32.16 6.25
N ASP A 230 5.25 31.48 5.46
CA ASP A 230 6.31 32.11 4.65
C ASP A 230 5.94 32.23 3.18
N GLY A 231 5.10 31.30 2.69
CA GLY A 231 4.52 31.33 1.36
C GLY A 231 3.26 32.18 1.25
N GLN A 232 2.59 32.50 2.36
CA GLN A 232 1.28 33.19 2.39
C GLN A 232 0.15 32.41 1.69
N ALA A 233 0.31 31.09 1.51
CA ALA A 233 -0.72 30.24 0.92
C ALA A 233 -1.92 30.10 1.86
N ALA A 234 -3.12 30.03 1.29
CA ALA A 234 -4.35 29.79 2.03
C ALA A 234 -4.49 28.31 2.45
N ALA A 235 -3.79 27.41 1.77
CA ALA A 235 -3.72 25.99 2.09
C ALA A 235 -2.38 25.39 1.69
N ALA A 236 -1.96 24.36 2.43
CA ALA A 236 -0.80 23.53 2.10
C ALA A 236 -1.29 22.15 1.69
N ALA A 237 -0.88 21.69 0.51
CA ALA A 237 -1.25 20.40 -0.05
C ALA A 237 -0.04 19.49 -0.24
N ALA A 238 -0.25 18.17 -0.11
CA ALA A 238 0.78 17.16 -0.35
C ALA A 238 0.15 15.80 -0.71
N ALA A 239 0.90 14.96 -1.43
CA ALA A 239 0.51 13.59 -1.77
C ALA A 239 1.35 12.56 -1.00
N ASN A 240 2.58 12.32 -1.45
CA ASN A 240 3.44 11.20 -1.03
C ASN A 240 3.56 11.02 0.50
N ILE A 241 3.80 12.10 1.27
CA ILE A 241 4.00 12.00 2.73
C ILE A 241 2.78 11.40 3.47
N PHE A 242 1.57 11.52 2.92
CA PHE A 242 0.39 10.96 3.57
C PHE A 242 0.19 9.46 3.29
N HIS A 243 0.92 8.90 2.32
CA HIS A 243 0.79 7.50 1.94
C HIS A 243 1.65 6.55 2.78
N PHE A 244 2.79 7.04 3.27
CA PHE A 244 3.88 6.20 3.76
C PHE A 244 3.97 6.11 5.28
N PHE A 245 3.35 7.05 6.01
CA PHE A 245 3.49 7.16 7.47
C PHE A 245 2.14 7.05 8.18
N GLU A 246 2.13 6.37 9.33
CA GLU A 246 0.97 6.28 10.22
C GLU A 246 0.62 7.65 10.79
N LEU A 247 -0.67 7.99 10.86
CA LEU A 247 -1.17 9.27 11.40
C LEU A 247 -0.56 10.54 10.77
N SER A 248 0.02 10.42 9.58
CA SER A 248 0.75 11.48 8.87
C SER A 248 0.00 12.81 8.77
N TYR A 249 -1.32 12.78 8.53
CA TYR A 249 -2.13 14.00 8.52
C TYR A 249 -2.25 14.66 9.90
N ALA A 250 -2.45 13.86 10.95
CA ALA A 250 -2.55 14.36 12.31
C ALA A 250 -1.22 14.98 12.76
N HIS A 251 -0.10 14.32 12.50
CA HIS A 251 1.23 14.87 12.80
C HIS A 251 1.55 16.13 11.98
N ALA A 252 1.21 16.17 10.69
CA ALA A 252 1.34 17.37 9.88
C ALA A 252 0.51 18.55 10.43
N LYS A 253 -0.73 18.28 10.86
CA LYS A 253 -1.60 19.29 11.47
C LYS A 253 -1.07 19.75 12.83
N GLN A 254 -0.51 18.84 13.62
CA GLN A 254 0.14 19.16 14.89
C GLN A 254 1.35 20.08 14.68
N ALA A 255 2.20 19.82 13.68
CA ALA A 255 3.32 20.69 13.35
C ALA A 255 2.88 22.12 12.99
N CYS A 256 1.75 22.28 12.28
CA CYS A 256 1.17 23.59 12.02
C CYS A 256 0.67 24.29 13.30
N LEU A 257 0.02 23.56 14.20
CA LEU A 257 -0.48 24.08 15.49
C LEU A 257 0.68 24.50 16.40
N ASP A 258 1.73 23.69 16.49
CA ASP A 258 2.94 23.96 17.28
C ASP A 258 3.66 25.22 16.78
N ARG A 259 3.57 25.51 15.48
CA ARG A 259 4.10 26.75 14.88
C ARG A 259 3.19 27.98 15.09
N GLY A 260 2.03 27.80 15.74
CA GLY A 260 1.09 28.87 16.08
C GLY A 260 0.08 29.21 14.98
N LEU A 261 -0.06 28.37 13.94
CA LEU A 261 -1.07 28.59 12.90
C LEU A 261 -2.48 28.30 13.43
N PRO A 262 -3.50 29.14 13.11
CA PRO A 262 -4.86 28.98 13.60
C PRO A 262 -5.63 27.89 12.82
N MET A 263 -5.14 26.66 12.88
CA MET A 263 -5.73 25.49 12.21
C MET A 263 -6.96 24.96 12.96
N ARG A 264 -7.75 24.08 12.33
CA ARG A 264 -8.63 23.18 13.08
C ARG A 264 -7.79 22.29 14.01
N PRO A 265 -8.25 21.94 15.23
CA PRO A 265 -7.51 21.03 16.10
C PRO A 265 -7.44 19.63 15.49
N VAL A 266 -6.43 18.86 15.90
CA VAL A 266 -6.37 17.42 15.64
C VAL A 266 -7.54 16.74 16.37
N ALA A 267 -8.29 15.90 15.69
CA ALA A 267 -9.41 15.16 16.25
C ALA A 267 -9.36 13.71 15.76
N LEU A 268 -9.08 12.78 16.67
CA LEU A 268 -8.99 11.34 16.41
C LEU A 268 -10.08 10.59 17.19
N GLY A 269 -10.53 9.45 16.69
CA GLY A 269 -11.51 8.60 17.38
C GLY A 269 -12.96 9.07 17.21
N SER A 270 -13.38 9.40 15.99
CA SER A 270 -14.77 9.75 15.70
C SER A 270 -15.71 8.57 16.01
N ARG A 271 -16.77 8.82 16.80
CA ARG A 271 -17.84 7.83 17.02
C ARG A 271 -18.75 7.63 15.81
N TRP A 272 -18.76 8.60 14.89
CA TRP A 272 -19.66 8.62 13.73
C TRP A 272 -19.01 8.01 12.50
N LEU A 273 -17.69 8.15 12.40
CA LEU A 273 -16.86 7.63 11.32
C LEU A 273 -15.86 6.67 11.96
N PRO A 274 -16.25 5.43 12.30
CA PRO A 274 -15.32 4.49 12.91
C PRO A 274 -14.17 4.18 11.95
N ARG A 275 -13.00 3.86 12.51
CA ARG A 275 -11.82 3.50 11.72
C ARG A 275 -11.96 2.15 11.04
N GLU A 276 -12.59 1.18 11.71
CA GLU A 276 -12.90 -0.11 11.09
C GLU A 276 -13.93 0.05 9.97
N PRO A 277 -13.74 -0.59 8.80
CA PRO A 277 -14.69 -0.49 7.70
C PRO A 277 -16.09 -0.97 8.10
N GLN A 278 -17.10 -0.30 7.54
CA GLN A 278 -18.49 -0.71 7.68
C GLN A 278 -18.90 -1.60 6.50
N TYR A 279 -19.29 -2.84 6.82
CA TYR A 279 -19.62 -3.83 5.81
C TYR A 279 -21.14 -3.94 5.59
N ASP A 280 -21.56 -3.91 4.32
CA ASP A 280 -22.91 -4.37 3.94
C ASP A 280 -22.99 -5.89 4.15
N ARG A 281 -23.54 -6.28 5.30
CA ARG A 281 -23.68 -7.69 5.71
C ARG A 281 -24.52 -8.49 4.74
N LYS A 282 -25.59 -7.91 4.20
CA LYS A 282 -26.51 -8.62 3.30
C LYS A 282 -25.82 -8.90 1.98
N ALA A 283 -25.13 -7.92 1.41
CA ALA A 283 -24.36 -8.11 0.18
C ALA A 283 -23.19 -9.09 0.38
N ALA A 284 -22.48 -8.99 1.50
CA ALA A 284 -21.40 -9.90 1.85
C ALA A 284 -21.88 -11.36 1.99
N ASP A 285 -23.00 -11.58 2.67
CA ASP A 285 -23.59 -12.91 2.86
C ASP A 285 -24.10 -13.49 1.53
N ALA A 286 -24.73 -12.65 0.70
CA ALA A 286 -25.17 -13.05 -0.64
C ALA A 286 -23.99 -13.48 -1.52
N ARG A 287 -22.85 -12.77 -1.46
CA ARG A 287 -21.63 -13.14 -2.20
C ARG A 287 -21.03 -14.46 -1.75
N ILE A 288 -21.01 -14.72 -0.44
CA ILE A 288 -20.54 -16.01 0.10
C ILE A 288 -21.49 -17.14 -0.33
N ALA A 289 -22.81 -16.93 -0.22
CA ALA A 289 -23.80 -17.92 -0.62
C ALA A 289 -23.75 -18.21 -2.13
N GLU A 290 -23.56 -17.19 -2.96
CA GLU A 290 -23.31 -17.29 -4.40
C GLU A 290 -22.10 -18.18 -4.69
N ARG A 291 -20.97 -17.92 -4.01
CA ARG A 291 -19.74 -18.70 -4.19
C ARG A 291 -19.92 -20.16 -3.81
N LEU A 292 -20.54 -20.43 -2.66
CA LEU A 292 -20.82 -21.80 -2.23
C LEU A 292 -21.80 -22.51 -3.17
N ARG A 293 -22.75 -21.77 -3.78
CA ARG A 293 -23.61 -22.30 -4.84
C ARG A 293 -22.79 -22.69 -6.07
N GLN A 294 -21.95 -21.79 -6.57
CA GLN A 294 -21.07 -22.02 -7.72
C GLN A 294 -20.17 -23.24 -7.50
N ALA A 295 -19.56 -23.35 -6.32
CA ALA A 295 -18.75 -24.50 -5.92
C ALA A 295 -19.54 -25.81 -5.97
N ARG A 296 -20.76 -25.83 -5.41
CA ARG A 296 -21.61 -27.02 -5.40
C ARG A 296 -22.08 -27.43 -6.79
N ASP A 297 -22.45 -26.46 -7.62
CA ASP A 297 -23.07 -26.68 -8.93
C ASP A 297 -22.01 -26.82 -10.06
N GLY A 298 -20.73 -26.57 -9.77
CA GLY A 298 -19.66 -26.56 -10.76
C GLY A 298 -19.72 -25.38 -11.74
N ASP A 299 -20.38 -24.29 -11.36
CA ASP A 299 -20.55 -23.08 -12.20
C ASP A 299 -19.41 -22.09 -11.96
N TYR A 300 -18.29 -22.32 -12.63
CA TYR A 300 -17.09 -21.50 -12.48
C TYR A 300 -17.00 -20.42 -13.55
N ALA A 301 -16.75 -19.17 -13.14
CA ALA A 301 -16.62 -18.04 -14.06
C ALA A 301 -15.50 -18.21 -15.10
N ALA A 302 -14.42 -18.93 -14.74
CA ALA A 302 -13.31 -19.27 -15.63
C ALA A 302 -13.62 -20.41 -16.62
N ALA A 303 -14.64 -21.24 -16.37
CA ALA A 303 -15.04 -22.32 -17.28
C ALA A 303 -15.98 -21.83 -18.39
N ARG A 304 -16.52 -20.61 -18.30
CA ARG A 304 -17.45 -20.05 -19.29
C ARG A 304 -16.70 -19.65 -20.58
N PRO A 305 -17.22 -19.93 -21.79
CA PRO A 305 -16.61 -19.48 -23.05
C PRO A 305 -16.45 -17.96 -23.10
N ARG A 306 -15.31 -17.46 -23.59
CA ARG A 306 -15.03 -16.02 -23.69
C ARG A 306 -14.46 -15.62 -25.05
N PRO A 307 -14.74 -14.39 -25.53
CA PRO A 307 -13.92 -13.77 -26.57
C PRO A 307 -12.47 -13.65 -26.06
N GLN A 308 -11.49 -13.77 -26.96
CA GLN A 308 -10.08 -13.98 -26.62
C GLN A 308 -9.60 -13.08 -25.46
N PRO A 309 -9.15 -13.66 -24.33
CA PRO A 309 -8.58 -12.87 -23.25
C PRO A 309 -7.34 -12.12 -23.75
N LYS A 310 -7.05 -10.96 -23.17
CA LYS A 310 -5.70 -10.37 -23.32
C LYS A 310 -4.70 -11.42 -22.82
N PRO A 311 -3.68 -11.79 -23.62
CA PRO A 311 -2.72 -12.80 -23.21
C PRO A 311 -1.98 -12.37 -21.95
N ILE A 312 -1.63 -13.33 -21.09
CA ILE A 312 -0.71 -13.08 -19.97
C ILE A 312 0.65 -12.76 -20.57
N SER A 313 1.30 -11.75 -20.03
CA SER A 313 2.68 -11.42 -20.34
C SER A 313 3.53 -11.57 -19.09
N TRP A 314 4.78 -11.97 -19.29
CA TRP A 314 5.74 -12.13 -18.20
C TRP A 314 6.84 -11.09 -18.34
N CYS A 315 7.36 -10.63 -17.21
CA CYS A 315 8.52 -9.75 -17.19
C CYS A 315 9.64 -10.34 -18.08
N ARG A 316 10.30 -9.55 -18.91
CA ARG A 316 11.40 -10.04 -19.76
C ARG A 316 12.65 -10.49 -19.00
N ARG A 317 12.79 -10.08 -17.75
CA ARG A 317 13.99 -10.37 -16.92
C ARG A 317 13.77 -11.50 -15.92
N CYS A 318 12.69 -11.44 -15.14
CA CYS A 318 12.31 -12.48 -14.18
C CYS A 318 11.01 -13.18 -14.58
N THR A 319 10.53 -14.18 -13.85
CA THR A 319 9.36 -14.99 -14.24
C THR A 319 8.02 -14.43 -13.74
N TYR A 320 7.96 -13.15 -13.34
CA TYR A 320 6.76 -12.58 -12.74
C TYR A 320 5.68 -12.30 -13.81
N PRO A 321 4.41 -12.70 -13.61
CA PRO A 321 3.32 -12.50 -14.57
C PRO A 321 2.63 -11.14 -14.43
N SER A 322 1.91 -10.73 -15.49
CA SER A 322 1.16 -9.47 -15.53
C SER A 322 -0.12 -9.52 -14.70
N ILE A 323 -0.64 -10.73 -14.47
CA ILE A 323 -1.72 -10.99 -13.50
C ILE A 323 -1.08 -11.41 -12.18
N SER A 324 -1.17 -10.55 -11.18
CA SER A 324 -0.48 -10.79 -9.91
C SER A 324 -1.24 -10.30 -8.68
N ALA A 325 -1.09 -11.02 -7.58
CA ALA A 325 -1.57 -10.60 -6.25
C ALA A 325 -0.95 -9.28 -5.74
N ALA A 326 0.23 -8.89 -6.25
CA ALA A 326 0.91 -7.65 -5.92
C ALA A 326 0.65 -6.56 -6.99
N PRO A 327 0.61 -5.28 -6.62
CA PRO A 327 0.47 -4.18 -7.58
C PRO A 327 1.77 -4.04 -8.38
N MET A 328 1.84 -4.72 -9.53
CA MET A 328 3.01 -4.76 -10.40
C MET A 328 2.65 -4.16 -11.77
N GLU A 329 3.49 -3.23 -12.24
CA GLU A 329 3.43 -2.71 -13.60
C GLU A 329 4.69 -3.05 -14.39
N TYR A 330 4.57 -3.01 -15.72
CA TYR A 330 5.68 -3.17 -16.66
C TYR A 330 6.02 -1.82 -17.31
N ASP A 331 7.29 -1.62 -17.63
CA ASP A 331 7.71 -0.51 -18.47
C ASP A 331 7.51 -0.80 -19.97
N GLU A 332 7.89 0.16 -20.81
CA GLU A 332 7.81 0.05 -22.27
C GLU A 332 8.70 -1.06 -22.88
N HIS A 333 9.63 -1.62 -22.09
CA HIS A 333 10.48 -2.75 -22.49
C HIS A 333 9.98 -4.10 -21.96
N GLY A 334 8.83 -4.13 -21.27
CA GLY A 334 8.28 -5.35 -20.67
C GLY A 334 9.02 -5.78 -19.40
N VAL A 335 9.73 -4.88 -18.72
CA VAL A 335 10.40 -5.16 -17.44
C VAL A 335 9.52 -4.74 -16.28
N CYS A 336 9.29 -5.65 -15.33
CA CYS A 336 8.46 -5.37 -14.17
C CYS A 336 9.12 -4.39 -13.19
N THR A 337 8.29 -3.60 -12.54
CA THR A 337 8.62 -2.65 -11.47
C THR A 337 9.49 -3.27 -10.36
N GLY A 338 9.25 -4.53 -9.98
CA GLY A 338 10.11 -5.24 -9.03
C GLY A 338 11.56 -5.46 -9.49
N CYS A 339 11.78 -5.77 -10.79
CA CYS A 339 13.15 -5.88 -11.32
C CYS A 339 13.82 -4.50 -11.44
N ARG A 340 13.07 -3.47 -11.81
CA ARG A 340 13.59 -2.09 -11.86
C ARG A 340 14.01 -1.61 -10.47
N MET A 341 13.21 -1.90 -9.45
CA MET A 341 13.53 -1.52 -8.08
C MET A 341 14.76 -2.26 -7.56
N ALA A 342 14.96 -3.52 -7.95
CA ALA A 342 16.19 -4.24 -7.64
C ALA A 342 17.43 -3.54 -8.22
N GLU A 343 17.38 -3.05 -9.46
CA GLU A 343 18.48 -2.26 -10.03
C GLU A 343 18.72 -0.95 -9.30
N VAL A 344 17.65 -0.26 -8.91
CA VAL A 344 17.75 0.97 -8.11
C VAL A 344 18.46 0.66 -6.80
N LYS A 345 18.06 -0.42 -6.10
CA LYS A 345 18.67 -0.87 -4.84
C LYS A 345 20.15 -1.21 -5.00
N ASP A 346 20.51 -1.95 -6.06
CA ASP A 346 21.89 -2.33 -6.36
C ASP A 346 22.77 -1.12 -6.72
N ALA A 347 22.17 -0.07 -7.28
CA ALA A 347 22.86 1.17 -7.64
C ALA A 347 23.01 2.17 -6.47
N ILE A 348 22.46 1.88 -5.28
CA ILE A 348 22.61 2.75 -4.11
C ILE A 348 24.08 2.76 -3.67
N PRO A 349 24.76 3.93 -3.67
CA PRO A 349 26.15 4.01 -3.27
C PRO A 349 26.31 3.78 -1.76
N GLU A 350 27.47 3.28 -1.34
CA GLU A 350 27.79 3.06 0.08
C GLU A 350 27.56 4.32 0.94
N SER A 351 27.86 5.51 0.41
CA SER A 351 27.61 6.79 1.11
C SER A 351 26.15 7.01 1.47
N GLU A 352 25.22 6.51 0.65
CA GLU A 352 23.79 6.60 0.93
C GLU A 352 23.37 5.58 2.00
N TRP A 353 23.96 4.39 2.03
CA TRP A 353 23.75 3.45 3.14
C TRP A 353 24.27 3.99 4.48
N VAL A 354 25.39 4.73 4.47
CA VAL A 354 25.88 5.46 5.65
C VAL A 354 24.86 6.52 6.10
N ARG A 355 24.31 7.32 5.16
CA ARG A 355 23.25 8.29 5.48
C ARG A 355 22.01 7.61 6.05
N ARG A 356 21.57 6.51 5.45
CA ARG A 356 20.41 5.72 5.90
C ARG A 356 20.63 5.17 7.31
N ARG A 357 21.84 4.70 7.62
CA ARG A 357 22.19 4.30 8.99
C ARG A 357 22.11 5.48 9.97
N ALA A 358 22.61 6.65 9.61
CA ALA A 358 22.49 7.85 10.45
C ALA A 358 21.04 8.23 10.73
N LEU A 359 20.14 8.13 9.74
CA LEU A 359 18.70 8.35 9.93
C LEU A 359 18.10 7.34 10.93
N LEU A 360 18.53 6.08 10.87
CA LEU A 360 18.11 5.07 11.84
C LEU A 360 18.61 5.40 13.25
N ASP A 361 19.86 5.80 13.39
CA ASP A 361 20.44 6.19 14.69
C ASP A 361 19.67 7.37 15.30
N GLU A 362 19.29 8.38 14.50
CA GLU A 362 18.45 9.51 14.93
C GLU A 362 17.06 9.07 15.44
N ILE A 363 16.41 8.13 14.73
CA ILE A 363 15.12 7.57 15.15
C ILE A 363 15.29 6.83 16.47
N VAL A 364 16.30 5.97 16.56
CA VAL A 364 16.57 5.17 17.76
C VAL A 364 16.84 6.07 18.98
N ASP A 365 17.69 7.09 18.83
CA ASP A 365 18.06 7.99 19.91
C ASP A 365 16.89 8.84 20.44
N ARG A 366 15.90 9.13 19.57
CA ARG A 366 14.65 9.78 19.97
C ARG A 366 13.79 8.89 20.87
N TYR A 367 13.69 7.59 20.58
CA TYR A 367 12.72 6.70 21.24
C TYR A 367 13.31 5.84 22.37
N ARG A 368 14.64 5.66 22.42
CA ARG A 368 15.37 4.86 23.42
C ARG A 368 14.98 5.24 24.85
N SER A 369 14.77 4.23 25.70
CA SER A 369 14.57 4.44 27.13
C SER A 369 15.90 4.78 27.79
N ARG A 370 16.04 5.99 28.32
CA ARG A 370 17.26 6.45 28.98
C ARG A 370 17.32 6.12 30.47
N ASP A 371 16.16 5.89 31.07
CA ASP A 371 15.98 5.61 32.50
C ASP A 371 15.76 4.12 32.81
N GLY A 372 15.68 3.28 31.77
CA GLY A 372 15.39 1.85 31.92
C GLY A 372 13.96 1.55 32.37
N SER A 373 13.04 2.52 32.28
CA SER A 373 11.63 2.36 32.69
C SER A 373 10.85 1.39 31.80
N ARG A 374 11.35 1.12 30.58
CA ARG A 374 10.73 0.26 29.57
C ARG A 374 11.78 -0.33 28.63
N TYR A 375 11.37 -1.29 27.82
CA TYR A 375 12.18 -1.75 26.68
C TYR A 375 12.37 -0.61 25.66
N ASP A 376 13.48 -0.63 24.95
CA ASP A 376 13.80 0.41 23.96
C ASP A 376 12.90 0.32 22.73
N CYS A 377 12.56 -0.91 22.32
CA CYS A 377 11.73 -1.17 21.15
C CYS A 377 11.10 -2.56 21.23
N VAL A 378 10.06 -2.78 20.43
CA VAL A 378 9.53 -4.11 20.10
C VAL A 378 10.15 -4.59 18.78
N ILE A 379 10.49 -5.87 18.69
CA ILE A 379 10.88 -6.53 17.45
C ILE A 379 9.79 -7.54 17.10
N ALA A 380 9.11 -7.32 15.96
CA ALA A 380 8.21 -8.32 15.39
C ALA A 380 9.05 -9.49 14.84
N VAL A 381 8.90 -10.69 15.40
CA VAL A 381 9.70 -11.85 15.01
C VAL A 381 8.85 -13.07 14.71
N SER A 382 9.23 -13.80 13.66
CA SER A 382 8.69 -15.12 13.32
C SER A 382 9.64 -16.26 13.68
N GLY A 383 10.87 -15.98 14.13
CA GLY A 383 11.88 -17.03 14.31
C GLY A 383 12.59 -17.44 13.03
N GLY A 384 12.25 -16.87 11.88
CA GLY A 384 12.98 -17.07 10.63
C GLY A 384 14.33 -16.36 10.60
N LYS A 385 15.16 -16.67 9.59
CA LYS A 385 16.49 -16.09 9.40
C LYS A 385 16.52 -14.56 9.46
N ASP A 386 15.49 -13.92 8.92
CA ASP A 386 15.40 -12.47 8.83
C ASP A 386 15.06 -11.86 10.20
N SER A 387 14.31 -12.56 11.05
CA SER A 387 14.11 -12.17 12.44
C SER A 387 15.39 -12.26 13.27
N TYR A 388 16.23 -13.27 13.02
CA TYR A 388 17.56 -13.38 13.64
C TYR A 388 18.47 -12.24 13.20
N PHE A 389 18.52 -11.93 11.90
CA PHE A 389 19.30 -10.81 11.39
C PHE A 389 18.82 -9.47 11.96
N GLN A 390 17.51 -9.22 11.95
CA GLN A 390 16.93 -8.02 12.55
C GLN A 390 17.29 -7.88 14.03
N THR A 391 17.20 -8.97 14.79
CA THR A 391 17.56 -8.97 16.22
C THR A 391 19.06 -8.76 16.41
N HIS A 392 19.91 -9.31 15.54
CA HIS A 392 21.36 -9.07 15.56
C HIS A 392 21.68 -7.58 15.45
N VAL A 393 21.15 -6.91 14.43
CA VAL A 393 21.38 -5.48 14.20
C VAL A 393 20.88 -4.66 15.39
N ILE A 394 19.65 -4.91 15.85
CA ILE A 394 19.03 -4.12 16.93
C ILE A 394 19.74 -4.32 18.27
N LYS A 395 20.04 -5.55 18.65
CA LYS A 395 20.64 -5.86 19.95
C LYS A 395 22.13 -5.56 19.98
N HIS A 396 22.88 -5.99 18.96
CA HIS A 396 24.34 -5.98 19.01
C HIS A 396 24.97 -4.79 18.28
N GLU A 397 24.38 -4.29 17.20
CA GLU A 397 24.95 -3.14 16.48
C GLU A 397 24.39 -1.80 16.97
N LEU A 398 23.10 -1.72 17.27
CA LEU A 398 22.45 -0.51 17.81
C LEU A 398 22.48 -0.46 19.34
N GLY A 399 22.80 -1.58 20.00
CA GLY A 399 22.91 -1.66 21.45
C GLY A 399 21.60 -1.37 22.18
N LEU A 400 20.47 -1.81 21.63
CA LEU A 400 19.15 -1.64 22.23
C LEU A 400 18.80 -2.81 23.16
N ASN A 401 17.85 -2.58 24.06
CA ASN A 401 17.18 -3.59 24.87
C ASN A 401 15.77 -3.90 24.31
N PRO A 402 15.65 -4.84 23.35
CA PRO A 402 14.39 -5.10 22.69
C PRO A 402 13.50 -6.10 23.45
N LEU A 403 12.20 -6.02 23.20
CA LEU A 403 11.22 -7.05 23.50
C LEU A 403 10.83 -7.79 22.20
N LEU A 404 11.06 -9.09 22.14
CA LEU A 404 10.62 -9.91 21.00
C LEU A 404 9.11 -10.18 21.11
N VAL A 405 8.39 -10.06 19.99
CA VAL A 405 6.95 -10.37 19.92
C VAL A 405 6.64 -11.25 18.73
N THR A 406 6.01 -12.40 19.00
CA THR A 406 5.57 -13.36 17.97
C THR A 406 4.07 -13.57 18.03
N TYR A 407 3.43 -13.48 16.87
CA TYR A 407 2.09 -14.02 16.67
C TYR A 407 2.17 -15.52 16.42
N ASN A 408 1.48 -16.32 17.22
CA ASN A 408 1.44 -17.77 17.05
C ASN A 408 0.15 -18.21 16.34
N GLY A 409 0.27 -18.51 15.04
CA GLY A 409 -0.82 -18.98 14.19
C GLY A 409 -1.14 -20.47 14.28
N ASN A 410 -0.42 -21.25 15.12
CA ASN A 410 -0.57 -22.71 15.25
C ASN A 410 -0.24 -23.52 13.96
N ASN A 411 0.71 -23.04 13.15
CA ASN A 411 1.10 -23.67 11.87
C ASN A 411 2.61 -23.97 11.75
N TRP A 412 3.33 -24.03 12.85
CA TRP A 412 4.80 -24.15 12.82
C TRP A 412 5.29 -25.46 12.23
N THR A 413 6.35 -25.40 11.41
CA THR A 413 7.21 -26.57 11.23
C THR A 413 7.97 -26.86 12.54
N GLU A 414 8.39 -28.10 12.76
CA GLU A 414 9.16 -28.44 13.95
C GLU A 414 10.45 -27.62 14.07
N VAL A 415 11.15 -27.45 12.94
CA VAL A 415 12.37 -26.64 12.83
C VAL A 415 12.07 -25.17 13.12
N GLY A 416 11.03 -24.61 12.53
CA GLY A 416 10.61 -23.22 12.75
C GLY A 416 10.27 -22.94 14.22
N TRP A 417 9.57 -23.86 14.88
CA TRP A 417 9.23 -23.72 16.30
C TRP A 417 10.49 -23.71 17.20
N ARG A 418 11.45 -24.59 16.93
CA ARG A 418 12.74 -24.61 17.66
C ARG A 418 13.52 -23.31 17.44
N ASN A 419 13.67 -22.88 16.19
CA ASN A 419 14.33 -21.62 15.85
C ASN A 419 13.68 -20.44 16.56
N MET A 420 12.35 -20.36 16.59
CA MET A 420 11.62 -19.28 17.25
C MET A 420 11.88 -19.25 18.76
N LEU A 421 11.78 -20.39 19.44
CA LEU A 421 12.02 -20.46 20.89
C LEU A 421 13.48 -20.18 21.26
N HIS A 422 14.44 -20.57 20.41
CA HIS A 422 15.86 -20.39 20.67
C HIS A 422 16.30 -18.92 20.65
N MET A 423 15.56 -18.02 19.96
CA MET A 423 15.94 -16.60 19.84
C MET A 423 16.20 -15.93 21.20
N ARG A 424 15.34 -16.17 22.20
CA ARG A 424 15.51 -15.56 23.52
C ARG A 424 16.82 -15.95 24.21
N GLU A 425 17.28 -17.18 23.96
CA GLU A 425 18.54 -17.71 24.49
C GLU A 425 19.72 -17.19 23.69
N ALA A 426 19.61 -17.20 22.35
CA ALA A 426 20.65 -16.73 21.44
C ALA A 426 21.01 -15.25 21.63
N PHE A 427 20.02 -14.41 21.95
CA PHE A 427 20.20 -12.96 22.08
C PHE A 427 20.15 -12.44 23.53
N GLY A 428 19.73 -13.27 24.49
CA GLY A 428 19.57 -12.86 25.90
C GLY A 428 18.53 -11.75 26.07
N VAL A 429 17.33 -11.96 25.49
CA VAL A 429 16.24 -10.97 25.46
C VAL A 429 14.90 -11.62 25.83
N ASP A 430 13.95 -10.81 26.29
CA ASP A 430 12.60 -11.28 26.61
C ASP A 430 11.75 -11.50 25.36
N HIS A 431 10.81 -12.44 25.44
CA HIS A 431 9.98 -12.85 24.31
C HIS A 431 8.54 -13.10 24.72
N VAL A 432 7.62 -12.35 24.11
CA VAL A 432 6.17 -12.50 24.25
C VAL A 432 5.60 -13.27 23.06
N LEU A 433 4.91 -14.37 23.34
CA LEU A 433 4.17 -15.14 22.35
C LEU A 433 2.67 -14.87 22.52
N VAL A 434 2.05 -14.27 21.51
CA VAL A 434 0.60 -14.05 21.48
C VAL A 434 -0.06 -15.22 20.75
N SER A 435 -0.71 -16.11 21.51
CA SER A 435 -1.32 -17.33 20.99
C SER A 435 -2.85 -17.28 21.12
N PRO A 436 -3.60 -17.12 20.01
CA PRO A 436 -5.06 -17.19 20.03
C PRO A 436 -5.56 -18.60 20.31
N SER A 437 -6.86 -18.70 20.63
CA SER A 437 -7.54 -19.99 20.74
C SER A 437 -7.48 -20.75 19.42
N ILE A 438 -7.07 -22.02 19.46
CA ILE A 438 -7.02 -22.91 18.29
C ILE A 438 -8.41 -23.03 17.64
N GLU A 439 -9.49 -23.08 18.43
CA GLU A 439 -10.85 -23.15 17.88
C GLU A 439 -11.24 -21.88 17.12
N VAL A 440 -10.77 -20.72 17.57
CA VAL A 440 -10.96 -19.46 16.81
C VAL A 440 -10.13 -19.50 15.53
N LEU A 441 -8.88 -19.96 15.59
CA LEU A 441 -8.00 -20.08 14.43
C LEU A 441 -8.59 -21.00 13.34
N LYS A 442 -9.15 -22.17 13.72
CA LYS A 442 -9.81 -23.09 12.78
C LYS A 442 -10.99 -22.42 12.05
N LYS A 443 -11.83 -21.69 12.79
CA LYS A 443 -12.97 -20.94 12.20
C LYS A 443 -12.48 -19.87 11.23
N LEU A 444 -11.45 -19.10 11.61
CA LEU A 444 -10.89 -18.06 10.75
C LEU A 444 -10.24 -18.65 9.49
N ASN A 445 -9.57 -19.81 9.58
CA ASN A 445 -9.02 -20.51 8.42
C ASN A 445 -10.11 -20.86 7.40
N ARG A 446 -11.19 -21.53 7.84
CA ARG A 446 -12.32 -21.88 6.97
C ARG A 446 -12.99 -20.66 6.37
N LEU A 447 -13.33 -19.68 7.21
CA LEU A 447 -14.00 -18.47 6.77
C LEU A 447 -13.16 -17.71 5.75
N ALA A 448 -11.89 -17.45 6.05
CA ALA A 448 -11.00 -16.71 5.16
C ALA A 448 -10.84 -17.43 3.81
N PHE A 449 -10.67 -18.75 3.81
CA PHE A 449 -10.64 -19.54 2.58
C PHE A 449 -11.88 -19.32 1.71
N VAL A 450 -13.08 -19.43 2.29
CA VAL A 450 -14.35 -19.22 1.58
C VAL A 450 -14.52 -17.75 1.13
N ILE A 451 -14.07 -16.79 1.92
CA ILE A 451 -14.28 -15.35 1.67
C ILE A 451 -13.34 -14.80 0.59
N MET A 452 -12.06 -15.22 0.59
CA MET A 452 -11.03 -14.57 -0.23
C MET A 452 -10.04 -15.54 -0.91
N GLY A 453 -10.27 -16.85 -0.80
CA GLY A 453 -9.40 -17.84 -1.42
C GLY A 453 -8.00 -17.79 -0.83
N ASP A 454 -7.92 -17.52 0.46
CA ASP A 454 -6.72 -17.50 1.27
C ASP A 454 -7.12 -17.80 2.71
N MET A 455 -6.64 -18.92 3.24
CA MET A 455 -6.97 -19.38 4.58
C MET A 455 -6.18 -18.64 5.68
N ASN A 456 -5.08 -17.97 5.34
CA ASN A 456 -4.11 -17.46 6.32
C ASN A 456 -4.34 -16.00 6.74
N TRP A 457 -5.54 -15.44 6.50
CA TRP A 457 -5.89 -14.06 6.87
C TRP A 457 -5.52 -13.73 8.33
N HIS A 458 -5.78 -14.66 9.25
CA HIS A 458 -5.50 -14.45 10.66
C HIS A 458 -4.00 -14.28 10.95
N ALA A 459 -3.12 -14.97 10.21
CA ALA A 459 -1.68 -14.84 10.37
C ALA A 459 -1.20 -13.53 9.76
N HIS A 460 -1.60 -13.23 8.52
CA HIS A 460 -1.25 -11.97 7.84
C HIS A 460 -1.63 -10.74 8.69
N VAL A 461 -2.82 -10.75 9.28
CA VAL A 461 -3.27 -9.64 10.13
C VAL A 461 -2.64 -9.70 11.52
N GLY A 462 -2.46 -10.89 12.08
CA GLY A 462 -1.92 -11.11 13.42
C GLY A 462 -0.48 -10.65 13.58
N ILE A 463 0.39 -10.95 12.62
CA ILE A 463 1.81 -10.54 12.63
C ILE A 463 1.97 -9.02 12.58
N MET A 464 1.06 -8.32 11.93
CA MET A 464 1.08 -6.85 11.83
C MET A 464 0.37 -6.15 12.99
N THR A 465 -0.44 -6.87 13.77
CA THR A 465 -1.25 -6.30 14.86
C THR A 465 -0.61 -6.50 16.22
N THR A 466 -0.18 -7.73 16.50
CA THR A 466 0.24 -8.09 17.87
C THR A 466 1.50 -7.37 18.35
N PRO A 467 2.53 -7.10 17.52
CA PRO A 467 3.68 -6.29 17.96
C PRO A 467 3.26 -4.88 18.37
N VAL A 468 2.36 -4.25 17.62
CA VAL A 468 1.84 -2.90 17.88
C VAL A 468 0.96 -2.88 19.13
N GLN A 469 0.11 -3.90 19.33
CA GLN A 469 -0.67 -4.03 20.56
C GLN A 469 0.21 -4.17 21.80
N VAL A 470 1.25 -5.01 21.72
CA VAL A 470 2.18 -5.22 22.83
C VAL A 470 2.95 -3.94 23.12
N ALA A 471 3.46 -3.27 22.07
CA ALA A 471 4.13 -1.98 22.20
C ALA A 471 3.24 -0.94 22.89
N ALA A 472 1.99 -0.78 22.44
CA ALA A 472 1.03 0.13 23.07
C ALA A 472 0.75 -0.21 24.54
N ARG A 473 0.62 -1.50 24.88
CA ARG A 473 0.34 -1.96 26.25
C ARG A 473 1.51 -1.69 27.21
N TYR A 474 2.75 -1.81 26.73
CA TYR A 474 3.96 -1.56 27.52
C TYR A 474 4.47 -0.11 27.40
N GLY A 475 3.78 0.77 26.66
CA GLY A 475 4.22 2.15 26.44
C GLY A 475 5.54 2.26 25.66
N ILE A 476 5.78 1.33 24.72
CA ILE A 476 6.97 1.29 23.87
C ILE A 476 6.63 1.98 22.53
N PRO A 477 7.28 3.10 22.17
CA PRO A 477 6.89 3.90 21.01
C PRO A 477 7.49 3.42 19.68
N LEU A 478 8.38 2.42 19.69
CA LEU A 478 9.08 1.97 18.48
C LEU A 478 8.92 0.46 18.27
N VAL A 479 8.42 0.08 17.09
CA VAL A 479 8.29 -1.31 16.64
C VAL A 479 9.11 -1.50 15.37
N PHE A 480 9.96 -2.52 15.36
CA PHE A 480 10.72 -2.94 14.19
C PHE A 480 10.07 -4.11 13.48
N TYR A 481 9.98 -3.98 12.16
CA TYR A 481 9.70 -5.04 11.18
C TYR A 481 10.93 -5.25 10.27
N GLY A 482 10.91 -6.33 9.50
CA GLY A 482 12.03 -6.71 8.62
C GLY A 482 12.11 -5.91 7.32
N GLU A 483 12.06 -6.60 6.18
CA GLU A 483 11.88 -5.97 4.86
C GLU A 483 10.41 -5.58 4.64
N HIS A 484 10.20 -4.48 3.90
CA HIS A 484 8.88 -4.16 3.39
C HIS A 484 8.60 -5.06 2.17
N GLY A 485 7.86 -6.15 2.37
CA GLY A 485 7.68 -7.21 1.37
C GLY A 485 7.36 -6.71 -0.06
N TYR A 486 6.40 -5.79 -0.22
CA TYR A 486 6.02 -5.26 -1.54
C TYR A 486 7.05 -4.30 -2.17
N LEU A 487 7.90 -3.65 -1.37
CA LEU A 487 8.94 -2.77 -1.88
C LEU A 487 9.99 -3.63 -2.61
N ASP A 488 10.48 -4.69 -1.98
CA ASP A 488 11.47 -5.59 -2.59
C ASP A 488 10.86 -6.57 -3.63
N LEU A 489 9.63 -7.04 -3.42
CA LEU A 489 9.01 -8.03 -4.31
C LEU A 489 8.48 -7.41 -5.60
N CYS A 490 7.73 -6.31 -5.51
CA CYS A 490 7.04 -5.73 -6.66
C CYS A 490 7.41 -4.27 -6.97
N GLY A 491 8.28 -3.65 -6.19
CA GLY A 491 8.66 -2.26 -6.43
C GLY A 491 7.45 -1.31 -6.32
N GLN A 492 6.56 -1.57 -5.35
CA GLN A 492 5.39 -0.73 -5.07
C GLN A 492 5.81 0.69 -4.67
N PHE A 493 6.95 0.81 -3.99
CA PHE A 493 7.53 2.04 -3.46
C PHE A 493 8.94 2.25 -4.01
N SER A 494 9.49 3.44 -3.79
CA SER A 494 10.91 3.75 -4.04
C SER A 494 11.67 3.44 -2.77
N MET A 495 12.93 3.08 -2.94
CA MET A 495 13.88 2.98 -1.83
C MET A 495 13.93 4.27 -1.00
N ASP A 496 13.61 5.42 -1.59
CA ASP A 496 13.66 6.74 -0.93
C ASP A 496 12.35 7.16 -0.24
N ASP A 497 11.31 6.33 -0.28
CA ASP A 497 10.02 6.66 0.37
C ASP A 497 10.01 6.35 1.87
N PHE A 498 10.86 5.42 2.31
CA PHE A 498 10.89 4.91 3.69
C PHE A 498 9.49 4.54 4.23
N PRO A 499 8.72 3.68 3.54
CA PRO A 499 7.38 3.32 3.99
C PRO A 499 7.44 2.70 5.39
N GLU A 500 6.48 3.09 6.22
CA GLU A 500 6.25 2.57 7.57
C GLU A 500 4.97 1.76 7.62
N ILE A 501 4.84 0.95 8.67
CA ILE A 501 3.57 0.28 8.96
C ILE A 501 2.52 1.32 9.24
N SER A 502 1.44 1.22 8.47
CA SER A 502 0.24 1.98 8.71
C SER A 502 -0.98 1.08 8.82
N TYR A 503 -2.02 1.55 9.51
CA TYR A 503 -3.32 0.87 9.55
C TYR A 503 -3.87 0.65 8.13
N ARG A 504 -3.66 1.62 7.24
CA ARG A 504 -4.03 1.51 5.82
C ARG A 504 -3.28 0.36 5.15
N ASP A 505 -1.96 0.34 5.25
CA ASP A 505 -1.12 -0.71 4.65
C ASP A 505 -1.53 -2.10 5.15
N ARG A 506 -1.73 -2.24 6.47
CA ARG A 506 -2.28 -3.43 7.11
C ARG A 506 -3.64 -3.83 6.53
N LEU A 507 -4.59 -2.90 6.44
CA LEU A 507 -5.95 -3.17 5.97
C LEU A 507 -5.99 -3.54 4.48
N GLU A 508 -5.30 -2.76 3.63
CA GLU A 508 -5.32 -2.94 2.18
C GLU A 508 -4.58 -4.20 1.76
N HIS A 509 -3.36 -4.41 2.24
CA HIS A 509 -2.46 -5.41 1.68
C HIS A 509 -2.44 -6.71 2.47
N PHE A 510 -2.40 -6.63 3.81
CA PHE A 510 -2.38 -7.83 4.66
C PHE A 510 -3.78 -8.38 4.92
N ALA A 511 -4.76 -7.51 5.12
CA ALA A 511 -6.14 -7.89 5.45
C ALA A 511 -7.06 -7.97 4.22
N ARG A 512 -6.61 -7.49 3.05
CA ARG A 512 -7.36 -7.47 1.78
C ARG A 512 -8.70 -6.72 1.86
N GLY A 513 -8.76 -5.71 2.73
CA GLY A 513 -9.96 -4.93 3.06
C GLY A 513 -10.92 -5.60 4.06
N TYR A 514 -10.56 -6.78 4.59
CA TYR A 514 -11.35 -7.49 5.61
C TYR A 514 -10.75 -7.30 7.00
N GLU A 515 -11.47 -6.65 7.89
CA GLU A 515 -11.07 -6.41 9.27
C GLU A 515 -11.71 -7.42 10.22
N TRP A 516 -11.23 -7.52 11.46
CA TRP A 516 -11.78 -8.39 12.51
C TRP A 516 -13.30 -8.26 12.67
N THR A 517 -13.86 -7.07 12.46
CA THR A 517 -15.30 -6.81 12.51
C THR A 517 -16.07 -7.62 11.46
N TYR A 518 -15.49 -7.90 10.29
CA TYR A 518 -16.11 -8.69 9.22
C TYR A 518 -16.45 -10.13 9.68
N PHE A 519 -15.64 -10.70 10.56
CA PHE A 519 -15.78 -12.09 11.01
C PHE A 519 -16.74 -12.25 12.19
N VAL A 520 -17.01 -11.17 12.94
CA VAL A 520 -17.96 -11.21 14.07
C VAL A 520 -19.35 -11.61 13.59
N GLY A 521 -19.97 -12.57 14.29
CA GLY A 521 -21.26 -13.15 13.97
C GLY A 521 -21.19 -14.37 13.04
N ARG A 522 -20.03 -14.69 12.47
CA ARG A 522 -19.85 -15.85 11.56
C ARG A 522 -19.28 -17.04 12.33
N GLU A 523 -19.82 -18.23 12.11
CA GLU A 523 -19.45 -19.45 12.85
C GLU A 523 -19.45 -19.26 14.39
N GLY A 524 -20.34 -18.38 14.89
CA GLY A 524 -20.44 -18.05 16.30
C GLY A 524 -19.28 -17.24 16.88
N LEU A 525 -18.39 -16.67 16.04
CA LEU A 525 -17.34 -15.77 16.50
C LEU A 525 -17.94 -14.51 17.12
N ALA A 526 -17.61 -14.26 18.39
CA ALA A 526 -18.02 -13.09 19.14
C ALA A 526 -16.94 -12.01 19.13
N ASN A 527 -17.31 -10.80 19.54
CA ASN A 527 -16.39 -9.67 19.64
C ASN A 527 -15.17 -9.95 20.56
N HIS A 528 -15.37 -10.75 21.62
CA HIS A 528 -14.31 -11.10 22.56
C HIS A 528 -13.33 -12.16 22.02
N ASP A 529 -13.74 -12.96 21.02
CA ASP A 529 -12.85 -13.91 20.36
C ASP A 529 -11.80 -13.19 19.48
N MET A 530 -12.12 -11.98 19.02
CA MET A 530 -11.35 -11.26 18.02
C MET A 530 -10.28 -10.31 18.59
N GLN A 531 -10.04 -10.31 19.91
CA GLN A 531 -9.18 -9.32 20.57
C GLN A 531 -7.76 -9.25 20.00
N THR A 532 -7.19 -10.39 19.58
CA THR A 532 -5.83 -10.45 19.01
C THR A 532 -5.65 -9.61 17.74
N TRP A 533 -6.72 -9.43 16.95
CA TRP A 533 -6.66 -8.76 15.65
C TRP A 533 -7.13 -7.31 15.68
N LYS A 534 -7.49 -6.77 16.86
CA LYS A 534 -7.92 -5.37 17.01
C LYS A 534 -6.73 -4.42 17.02
N TYR A 535 -6.48 -3.70 15.94
CA TYR A 535 -5.37 -2.74 15.91
C TYR A 535 -5.55 -1.63 16.98
N PRO A 536 -4.49 -1.16 17.67
CA PRO A 536 -4.61 -0.07 18.64
C PRO A 536 -5.25 1.17 18.02
N GLY A 537 -6.06 1.92 18.77
CA GLY A 537 -6.78 3.09 18.25
C GLY A 537 -5.86 4.27 17.94
N ASP A 538 -6.27 5.13 17.00
CA ASP A 538 -5.46 6.26 16.52
C ASP A 538 -5.04 7.22 17.64
N GLN A 539 -5.89 7.47 18.63
CA GLN A 539 -5.53 8.30 19.78
C GLN A 539 -4.38 7.70 20.58
N THR A 540 -4.41 6.38 20.84
CA THR A 540 -3.33 5.69 21.56
C THR A 540 -2.03 5.73 20.78
N LEU A 541 -2.09 5.53 19.46
CA LEU A 541 -0.91 5.61 18.60
C LEU A 541 -0.32 7.03 18.59
N PHE A 542 -1.18 8.05 18.50
CA PHE A 542 -0.78 9.46 18.51
C PHE A 542 -0.17 9.88 19.85
N ASP A 543 -0.80 9.55 20.97
CA ASP A 543 -0.34 9.93 22.32
C ASP A 543 1.02 9.31 22.68
N LEU A 544 1.28 8.10 22.18
CA LEU A 544 2.56 7.41 22.38
C LEU A 544 3.62 7.79 21.34
N ASP A 545 3.25 8.50 20.27
CA ASP A 545 4.07 8.65 19.06
C ASP A 545 4.57 7.28 18.56
N LEU A 546 3.67 6.28 18.56
CA LEU A 546 4.01 4.88 18.28
C LEU A 546 4.20 4.66 16.78
N ARG A 547 5.42 4.29 16.39
CA ARG A 547 5.81 4.03 14.99
C ARG A 547 6.23 2.60 14.76
N GLY A 548 5.84 2.07 13.60
CA GLY A 548 6.29 0.78 13.09
C GLY A 548 7.19 0.97 11.87
N ILE A 549 8.49 0.75 12.02
CA ILE A 549 9.47 0.96 10.95
C ILE A 549 10.01 -0.36 10.40
N PHE A 550 10.35 -0.37 9.11
CA PHE A 550 11.04 -1.51 8.48
C PHE A 550 12.54 -1.28 8.53
N LEU A 551 13.27 -2.21 9.15
CA LEU A 551 14.73 -2.14 9.24
C LEU A 551 15.38 -2.17 7.85
N GLY A 552 14.79 -2.88 6.89
CA GLY A 552 15.28 -2.96 5.50
C GLY A 552 15.32 -1.62 4.76
N ASN A 553 14.64 -0.57 5.25
CA ASN A 553 14.77 0.78 4.68
C ASN A 553 16.13 1.43 4.99
N TYR A 554 16.79 0.99 6.07
CA TYR A 554 17.96 1.65 6.64
C TYR A 554 19.25 0.83 6.55
N VAL A 555 19.13 -0.50 6.44
CA VAL A 555 20.26 -1.42 6.29
C VAL A 555 20.12 -2.22 5.01
N HIS A 556 21.25 -2.53 4.38
CA HIS A 556 21.24 -3.33 3.16
C HIS A 556 20.71 -4.74 3.45
N TRP A 557 19.54 -5.05 2.90
CA TRP A 557 18.80 -6.27 3.19
C TRP A 557 18.98 -7.33 2.10
N GLU A 558 19.61 -8.47 2.42
CA GLU A 558 19.81 -9.58 1.47
C GLU A 558 19.72 -10.95 2.17
N ALA A 559 18.61 -11.65 1.92
CA ALA A 559 18.24 -12.89 2.59
C ALA A 559 19.28 -14.02 2.45
N ASN A 560 20.01 -14.11 1.33
CA ASN A 560 21.02 -15.16 1.12
C ASN A 560 22.32 -14.89 1.91
N LYS A 561 22.61 -13.63 2.24
CA LYS A 561 23.66 -13.26 3.20
C LYS A 561 23.20 -13.51 4.64
N HIS A 562 21.95 -13.19 4.96
CA HIS A 562 21.41 -13.38 6.31
C HIS A 562 21.50 -14.85 6.76
N ILE A 563 21.11 -15.80 5.90
CA ILE A 563 21.14 -17.23 6.26
C ILE A 563 22.53 -17.71 6.69
N LYS A 564 23.59 -17.24 6.01
CA LYS A 564 24.98 -17.61 6.34
C LYS A 564 25.35 -17.09 7.73
N LEU A 565 25.10 -15.81 7.97
CA LEU A 565 25.37 -15.15 9.25
C LEU A 565 24.68 -15.86 10.42
N VAL A 566 23.38 -16.13 10.28
CA VAL A 566 22.58 -16.63 11.42
C VAL A 566 22.81 -18.11 11.69
N THR A 567 23.12 -18.90 10.67
CA THR A 567 23.54 -20.30 10.84
C THR A 567 24.86 -20.36 11.61
N GLU A 568 25.85 -19.58 11.19
CA GLU A 568 27.19 -19.60 11.77
C GLU A 568 27.24 -19.03 13.20
N ARG A 569 26.49 -17.95 13.47
CA ARG A 569 26.56 -17.25 14.77
C ARG A 569 25.56 -17.75 15.81
N TYR A 570 24.40 -18.21 15.36
CA TYR A 570 23.26 -18.48 16.24
C TYR A 570 22.70 -19.89 16.11
N GLY A 571 23.34 -20.77 15.31
CA GLY A 571 22.92 -22.15 15.16
C GLY A 571 21.53 -22.31 14.52
N PHE A 572 21.12 -21.35 13.68
CA PHE A 572 19.84 -21.40 12.97
C PHE A 572 19.71 -22.70 12.14
N GLU A 573 18.60 -23.40 12.30
CA GLU A 573 18.30 -24.64 11.58
C GLU A 573 17.52 -24.37 10.28
N VAL A 574 17.82 -25.12 9.22
CA VAL A 574 17.02 -25.14 7.97
C VAL A 574 16.18 -26.41 7.89
N SER A 575 15.16 -26.43 7.02
CA SER A 575 14.37 -27.64 6.79
C SER A 575 15.26 -28.77 6.28
N ASN A 576 15.17 -29.93 6.93
CA ASN A 576 15.76 -31.19 6.47
C ASN A 576 14.89 -31.90 5.42
N GLU A 577 13.63 -31.49 5.28
CA GLU A 577 12.70 -32.00 4.26
C GLU A 577 12.53 -31.00 3.10
N PRO A 578 12.43 -31.49 1.85
CA PRO A 578 12.12 -30.64 0.71
C PRO A 578 10.67 -30.17 0.76
N PHE A 579 10.43 -28.94 0.31
CA PHE A 579 9.08 -28.42 0.12
C PHE A 579 8.53 -28.80 -1.26
N ASP A 580 7.21 -29.01 -1.35
CA ASP A 580 6.56 -29.44 -2.59
C ASP A 580 6.43 -28.33 -3.64
N ARG A 581 6.44 -27.06 -3.23
CA ARG A 581 6.19 -25.89 -4.10
C ARG A 581 7.37 -24.93 -4.19
N THR A 582 8.52 -25.29 -3.63
CA THR A 582 9.75 -24.51 -3.79
C THR A 582 11.01 -25.32 -3.51
N TYR A 583 12.12 -24.93 -4.12
CA TYR A 583 13.45 -25.52 -3.93
C TYR A 583 14.19 -24.97 -2.69
N ARG A 584 13.70 -23.90 -2.06
CA ARG A 584 14.38 -23.25 -0.92
C ARG A 584 13.98 -23.89 0.40
N THR A 585 14.92 -24.47 1.15
CA THR A 585 14.68 -25.11 2.45
C THR A 585 14.81 -24.19 3.66
N MET A 586 15.15 -22.92 3.45
CA MET A 586 15.44 -21.93 4.50
C MET A 586 14.40 -20.80 4.62
N SER A 587 13.35 -20.82 3.80
CA SER A 587 12.31 -19.78 3.76
C SER A 587 11.02 -20.26 4.43
N ASN A 588 10.34 -19.34 5.13
CA ASN A 588 8.98 -19.54 5.67
C ASN A 588 8.83 -20.80 6.55
N LEU A 589 9.81 -21.06 7.42
CA LEU A 589 9.77 -22.19 8.37
C LEU A 589 8.75 -21.98 9.49
N ASP A 590 8.34 -20.72 9.69
CA ASP A 590 7.40 -20.27 10.70
C ASP A 590 5.94 -20.65 10.43
N ASP A 591 5.62 -21.02 9.20
CA ASP A 591 4.30 -21.53 8.82
C ASP A 591 4.43 -22.60 7.73
N MET A 592 4.07 -23.85 8.07
CA MET A 592 4.13 -24.99 7.17
C MET A 592 3.25 -24.83 5.92
N HIS A 593 2.21 -24.00 6.01
CA HIS A 593 1.25 -23.78 4.93
C HIS A 593 1.66 -22.67 3.97
N GLU A 594 2.59 -21.79 4.36
CA GLU A 594 3.11 -20.73 3.48
C GLU A 594 3.76 -21.33 2.24
N ASN A 595 4.76 -22.22 2.37
CA ASN A 595 5.34 -22.93 1.23
C ASN A 595 4.41 -24.02 0.63
N GLY A 596 3.15 -24.06 1.06
CA GLY A 596 2.23 -25.17 0.88
C GLY A 596 0.87 -24.71 0.34
N VAL A 597 -0.21 -25.06 1.05
CA VAL A 597 -1.58 -24.78 0.61
C VAL A 597 -1.86 -23.29 0.38
N HIS A 598 -1.19 -22.37 1.08
CA HIS A 598 -1.36 -20.91 0.88
C HIS A 598 -0.96 -20.51 -0.55
N ASP A 599 0.25 -20.90 -0.96
CA ASP A 599 0.74 -20.63 -2.30
C ASP A 599 0.08 -21.48 -3.38
N TYR A 600 -0.52 -22.60 -3.01
CA TYR A 600 -1.36 -23.36 -3.94
C TYR A 600 -2.63 -22.58 -4.29
N LEU A 601 -3.27 -21.92 -3.32
CA LEU A 601 -4.40 -21.03 -3.58
C LEU A 601 -3.99 -19.82 -4.43
N LYS A 602 -2.79 -19.26 -4.19
CA LYS A 602 -2.23 -18.20 -5.07
C LYS A 602 -2.10 -18.68 -6.52
N TYR A 603 -1.63 -19.91 -6.72
CA TYR A 603 -1.53 -20.52 -8.04
C TYR A 603 -2.89 -20.74 -8.70
N ILE A 604 -3.87 -21.30 -7.98
CA ILE A 604 -5.23 -21.47 -8.48
C ILE A 604 -5.82 -20.12 -8.92
N LYS A 605 -5.56 -19.06 -8.17
CA LYS A 605 -6.09 -17.72 -8.48
C LYS A 605 -5.41 -17.09 -9.68
N PHE A 606 -4.08 -17.02 -9.65
CA PHE A 606 -3.31 -16.13 -10.53
C PHE A 606 -2.35 -16.86 -11.48
N GLY A 607 -2.25 -18.19 -11.40
CA GLY A 607 -1.40 -19.01 -12.26
C GLY A 607 0.07 -19.08 -11.87
N TYR A 608 0.47 -18.49 -10.74
CA TYR A 608 1.84 -18.52 -10.21
C TYR A 608 1.87 -18.77 -8.69
N GLY A 609 2.98 -19.32 -8.19
CA GLY A 609 3.13 -19.79 -6.81
C GLY A 609 4.41 -19.30 -6.13
N ARG A 610 4.86 -20.03 -5.11
CA ARG A 610 6.06 -19.70 -4.32
C ARG A 610 7.36 -19.82 -5.12
N ALA A 611 7.42 -20.76 -6.07
CA ALA A 611 8.63 -20.93 -6.87
C ALA A 611 8.87 -19.68 -7.72
N THR A 612 7.83 -19.10 -8.32
CA THR A 612 7.92 -17.83 -9.03
C THR A 612 8.49 -16.71 -8.16
N ASP A 613 8.03 -16.55 -6.91
CA ASP A 613 8.56 -15.52 -6.01
C ASP A 613 10.04 -15.74 -5.70
N HIS A 614 10.41 -16.98 -5.37
CA HIS A 614 11.78 -17.33 -5.00
C HIS A 614 12.77 -17.25 -6.17
N THR A 615 12.38 -17.70 -7.38
CA THR A 615 13.21 -17.56 -8.58
C THR A 615 13.36 -16.10 -8.98
N CYS A 616 12.32 -15.27 -8.84
CA CYS A 616 12.45 -13.83 -9.09
C CYS A 616 13.46 -13.18 -8.13
N LYS A 617 13.44 -13.54 -6.83
CA LYS A 617 14.44 -13.07 -5.86
C LYS A 617 15.86 -13.53 -6.25
N ASP A 618 16.04 -14.79 -6.66
CA ASP A 618 17.38 -15.29 -7.04
C ASP A 618 17.90 -14.75 -8.37
N ILE A 619 17.04 -14.48 -9.35
CA ILE A 619 17.43 -13.78 -10.59
C ILE A 619 17.94 -12.38 -10.24
N ARG A 620 17.20 -11.64 -9.42
CA ARG A 620 17.57 -10.27 -9.01
C ARG A 620 18.87 -10.26 -8.19
N ALA A 621 19.10 -11.29 -7.38
CA ALA A 621 20.35 -11.46 -6.63
C ALA A 621 21.52 -11.98 -7.48
N GLY A 622 21.33 -12.23 -8.78
CA GLY A 622 22.36 -12.78 -9.68
C GLY A 622 22.72 -14.25 -9.41
N LEU A 623 21.88 -14.98 -8.67
CA LEU A 623 22.10 -16.37 -8.28
C LEU A 623 21.45 -17.38 -9.23
N MET A 624 20.59 -16.91 -10.15
CA MET A 624 19.83 -17.78 -11.05
C MET A 624 19.62 -17.13 -12.42
N THR A 625 19.70 -17.93 -13.49
CA THR A 625 19.32 -17.49 -14.84
C THR A 625 17.82 -17.59 -15.05
N ARG A 626 17.29 -16.82 -15.99
CA ARG A 626 15.87 -16.89 -16.37
C ARG A 626 15.46 -18.30 -16.83
N ASP A 627 16.27 -18.94 -17.68
CA ASP A 627 15.95 -20.27 -18.20
C ASP A 627 15.79 -21.30 -17.07
N LYS A 628 16.70 -21.27 -16.10
CA LYS A 628 16.60 -22.15 -14.94
C LYS A 628 15.37 -21.84 -14.08
N ALA A 629 15.04 -20.56 -13.94
CA ALA A 629 13.84 -20.15 -13.23
C ALA A 629 12.56 -20.66 -13.90
N ILE A 630 12.47 -20.63 -15.23
CA ILE A 630 11.32 -21.14 -15.98
C ILE A 630 11.12 -22.64 -15.69
N GLU A 631 12.18 -23.44 -15.73
CA GLU A 631 12.12 -24.88 -15.38
C GLU A 631 11.55 -25.09 -13.96
N LEU A 632 12.07 -24.36 -12.99
CA LEU A 632 11.67 -24.49 -11.58
C LEU A 632 10.22 -24.04 -11.37
N VAL A 633 9.81 -22.93 -12.00
CA VAL A 633 8.43 -22.42 -11.92
C VAL A 633 7.45 -23.45 -12.47
N ASN A 634 7.70 -23.98 -13.66
CA ASN A 634 6.82 -24.97 -14.28
C ASN A 634 6.81 -26.31 -13.54
N HIS A 635 7.89 -26.65 -12.83
CA HIS A 635 7.95 -27.84 -11.99
C HIS A 635 7.17 -27.68 -10.67
N TYR A 636 7.40 -26.59 -9.93
CA TYR A 636 6.95 -26.45 -8.55
C TYR A 636 5.60 -25.76 -8.39
N ASP A 637 5.30 -24.69 -9.13
CA ASP A 637 4.08 -23.90 -8.92
C ASP A 637 2.77 -24.70 -9.18
N PRO A 638 2.71 -25.67 -10.10
CA PRO A 638 1.51 -26.47 -10.30
C PRO A 638 1.24 -27.54 -9.22
N VAL A 639 2.20 -27.84 -8.35
CA VAL A 639 2.15 -29.02 -7.47
C VAL A 639 1.13 -28.84 -6.34
N LYS A 640 0.11 -29.69 -6.28
CA LYS A 640 -0.80 -29.78 -5.12
C LYS A 640 0.01 -30.30 -3.91
N PRO A 641 0.13 -29.54 -2.82
CA PRO A 641 1.14 -29.81 -1.80
C PRO A 641 0.64 -30.78 -0.72
N ARG A 642 1.55 -31.52 -0.08
CA ARG A 642 1.22 -32.54 0.93
C ARG A 642 0.66 -31.96 2.23
N ASP A 643 1.04 -30.74 2.60
CA ASP A 643 0.56 -30.07 3.82
C ASP A 643 -0.94 -29.71 3.74
N LEU A 644 -1.53 -29.73 2.54
CA LEU A 644 -2.97 -29.57 2.34
C LEU A 644 -3.74 -30.57 3.21
N TYR A 645 -3.32 -31.82 3.31
CA TYR A 645 -4.04 -32.84 4.07
C TYR A 645 -4.08 -32.54 5.58
N ARG A 646 -2.98 -31.99 6.13
CA ARG A 646 -2.98 -31.48 7.51
C ARG A 646 -3.95 -30.32 7.66
N TRP A 647 -3.99 -29.42 6.68
CA TRP A 647 -4.92 -28.29 6.72
C TRP A 647 -6.39 -28.74 6.61
N LEU A 648 -6.70 -29.69 5.73
CA LEU A 648 -8.03 -30.27 5.56
C LEU A 648 -8.53 -30.92 6.85
N GLU A 649 -7.68 -31.69 7.53
CA GLU A 649 -7.97 -32.25 8.86
C GLU A 649 -8.20 -31.13 9.89
N TYR A 650 -7.31 -30.14 9.93
CA TYR A 650 -7.39 -29.02 10.86
C TYR A 650 -8.67 -28.18 10.67
N ALA A 651 -9.06 -27.95 9.43
CA ALA A 651 -10.25 -27.20 9.04
C ALA A 651 -11.53 -28.05 9.14
N GLY A 652 -11.43 -29.39 9.10
CA GLY A 652 -12.59 -30.29 9.04
C GLY A 652 -13.28 -30.25 7.67
N MET A 653 -12.50 -30.22 6.59
CA MET A 653 -12.95 -30.06 5.20
C MET A 653 -12.47 -31.23 4.35
N SER A 654 -13.29 -31.67 3.37
CA SER A 654 -12.86 -32.69 2.41
C SER A 654 -12.04 -32.07 1.26
N GLU A 655 -11.20 -32.88 0.61
CA GLU A 655 -10.43 -32.42 -0.55
C GLU A 655 -11.34 -31.97 -1.72
N GLU A 656 -12.45 -32.67 -1.94
CA GLU A 656 -13.43 -32.32 -2.98
C GLU A 656 -14.12 -30.98 -2.68
N GLU A 657 -14.49 -30.74 -1.43
CA GLU A 657 -15.06 -29.46 -1.00
C GLU A 657 -14.06 -28.32 -1.18
N PHE A 658 -12.80 -28.53 -0.78
CA PHE A 658 -11.73 -27.58 -0.98
C PHE A 658 -11.53 -27.24 -2.46
N ASP A 659 -11.38 -28.25 -3.33
CA ASP A 659 -11.12 -28.02 -4.75
C ASP A 659 -12.26 -27.25 -5.42
N ARG A 660 -13.52 -27.60 -5.12
CA ARG A 660 -14.70 -26.91 -5.66
C ARG A 660 -14.77 -25.45 -5.23
N ILE A 661 -14.46 -25.15 -3.96
CA ILE A 661 -14.45 -23.76 -3.48
C ILE A 661 -13.27 -23.00 -4.10
N ALA A 662 -12.08 -23.61 -4.14
CA ALA A 662 -10.89 -22.99 -4.70
C ALA A 662 -11.07 -22.64 -6.19
N ASP A 663 -11.72 -23.52 -6.95
CA ASP A 663 -12.01 -23.32 -8.38
C ASP A 663 -12.91 -22.10 -8.66
N THR A 664 -13.72 -21.66 -7.69
CA THR A 664 -14.51 -20.41 -7.82
C THR A 664 -13.65 -19.15 -7.88
N PHE A 665 -12.39 -19.23 -7.46
CA PHE A 665 -11.45 -18.10 -7.46
C PHE A 665 -10.50 -18.08 -8.66
N ARG A 666 -10.60 -19.05 -9.58
CA ARG A 666 -9.76 -19.05 -10.78
C ARG A 666 -10.00 -17.79 -11.59
N ASP A 667 -8.95 -17.01 -11.79
CA ASP A 667 -9.05 -15.82 -12.62
C ASP A 667 -9.27 -16.24 -14.08
N PRO A 668 -10.35 -15.80 -14.71
CA PRO A 668 -10.66 -16.16 -16.09
C PRO A 668 -9.73 -15.53 -17.14
N ARG A 669 -8.83 -14.63 -16.75
CA ARG A 669 -7.73 -14.15 -17.59
C ARG A 669 -6.59 -15.17 -17.66
N VAL A 670 -6.56 -16.12 -16.71
CA VAL A 670 -5.51 -17.11 -16.55
C VAL A 670 -5.98 -18.50 -16.93
N TRP A 671 -7.19 -18.87 -16.51
CA TRP A 671 -7.69 -20.23 -16.59
C TRP A 671 -8.86 -20.36 -17.55
N TRP A 672 -8.89 -21.47 -18.26
CA TRP A 672 -10.05 -21.95 -19.00
C TRP A 672 -10.17 -23.48 -18.88
N MET A 673 -11.27 -24.04 -19.38
CA MET A 673 -11.53 -25.47 -19.31
C MET A 673 -11.39 -26.10 -20.70
N GLU A 674 -10.56 -27.14 -20.81
CA GLU A 674 -10.41 -27.99 -22.00
C GLU A 674 -10.52 -29.45 -21.59
N ASP A 675 -11.38 -30.23 -22.27
CA ASP A 675 -11.60 -31.66 -22.00
C ASP A 675 -11.85 -31.99 -20.51
N GLY A 676 -12.57 -31.10 -19.81
CA GLY A 676 -12.88 -31.25 -18.38
C GLY A 676 -11.70 -31.01 -17.45
N ARG A 677 -10.62 -30.37 -17.92
CA ARG A 677 -9.44 -30.01 -17.14
C ARG A 677 -9.17 -28.52 -17.19
N TRP A 678 -8.71 -27.99 -16.06
CA TRP A 678 -8.20 -26.63 -15.97
C TRP A 678 -6.88 -26.51 -16.73
N VAL A 679 -6.86 -25.61 -17.69
CA VAL A 679 -5.69 -25.28 -18.50
C VAL A 679 -5.40 -23.79 -18.38
N ARG A 680 -4.11 -23.45 -18.55
CA ARG A 680 -3.59 -22.09 -18.56
C ARG A 680 -2.44 -22.00 -19.54
N GLN A 681 -2.06 -20.77 -19.90
CA GLN A 681 -0.81 -20.55 -20.63
C GLN A 681 0.37 -20.95 -19.74
N VAL A 682 1.28 -21.75 -20.29
CA VAL A 682 2.53 -22.17 -19.64
C VAL A 682 3.60 -21.11 -19.90
N LEU A 683 4.49 -20.89 -18.92
CA LEU A 683 5.61 -19.98 -19.10
C LEU A 683 6.67 -20.66 -19.97
N GLU A 684 6.89 -20.13 -21.18
CA GLU A 684 7.90 -20.61 -22.12
C GLU A 684 9.05 -19.59 -22.26
N ALA A 685 10.17 -19.98 -22.87
CA ALA A 685 11.34 -19.12 -23.03
C ALA A 685 11.01 -17.80 -23.77
N ASP A 686 10.14 -17.87 -24.79
CA ASP A 686 9.74 -16.73 -25.62
C ASP A 686 8.49 -15.98 -25.09
N SER A 687 7.99 -16.35 -23.90
CA SER A 687 6.84 -15.70 -23.28
C SER A 687 7.26 -14.35 -22.67
N CYS A 688 7.08 -13.25 -23.42
CA CYS A 688 7.52 -11.90 -23.07
C CYS A 688 6.61 -10.80 -23.65
#